data_AF-G4TXW2-F1
#
_entry.id   AF-G4TXW2-F1
#
_cell.length_a   1.000
_cell.length_b   1.000
_cell.length_c   1.000
_cell.angle_alpha   90.00
_cell.angle_beta   90.00
_cell.angle_gamma   90.00
#
_symmetry.space_group_name_H-M   'P 1'
#
loop_
_entity.id
_entity.type
_entity.pdbx_description
1 polymer ?
#
loop_
_entity_poly.entity_id
_entity_poly.type
_entity_poly.pdbx_seq_one_letter_code
_entity_poly.pdbx_strand_id
1 'polypeptide(L)'
;MEESSNGLRRRHVAASDEHDEIAGRLANMDMKETEMPQLHDSRRENASDDTVWGKVDDGKPFKVPTTHDVMTLFNPYYPKSHFDVLSLFLLGSQLVICGWFLHLHRLNPQWGAQKAAKGFFLVYFMFWRAMYDAGLGWVLTKQSKKKWIVNLVKRAGWFDKEKNPHTRAWLKRQLVVKMGSDYDFEDLPLEYNTWLLFRQVVDIILLNDFLSYVLFAICNLDFLFPGASRSHSSTINSPGMVFLRLLGGVALLLFNLWVKTSAHDVVKDYGWYWGDCFFSRGHLRKSTKIHDASGLDLHGEEKESQELHFDLVFDGIFEMAPHPMYSVGYAGYYGVSLLAGSYSVLFVSLAAHAAQFAFLNFFENPHIERRYGVRRALAERVPIVPSTRSRNPSSTTLMDHARVEGNGQVDHSLPRSRSVSLGTAEDSTAIDSDDNDEDFLSEREAHAAISPDAEIVASITPPNGVVEVMQEAVTQHDLLNKFFRKDVIILGGLDLLRSSDQLLVFLTTYILILSILPRLNLTQSTITKLHFLHAFAWRMYYSLILGLILKAHTESKFLVRHFLKNYHYAPLSLTDSPRGRGDRGVKEGAVREAFDNWKGMYNMGMVMCYVSFIGFALQTYTLPTEWTVGDVLLRHTVGALLIALHMWAAKETFEVLGKFGWFFGDFFIDDFPTSLNYTGIYRFLNNPERTLSGAALLGLALITGNKAVFALAFIGHFAHWGFLSWVEGPHMQKLYGDSLRKDAGLTKMLKKLARRNARIFEGIRQQLTLILEESSLTSKHAAELRKVAQGVKEVGDKIGEVYSESTEKVEEVWKRCELEMLDAGITDNGLQSSPTYFRGRSRDENSDPAV
;
A
#
# COMPACT_ATOMS: atom_id res chain seq x y z
N MET A 1 -37.10 -20.41 -11.70
CA MET A 1 -37.73 -19.07 -11.57
C MET A 1 -36.70 -18.19 -10.91
N GLU A 2 -35.99 -17.43 -11.74
CA GLU A 2 -34.89 -16.55 -11.34
C GLU A 2 -35.23 -15.13 -11.77
N GLU A 3 -35.18 -14.18 -10.84
CA GLU A 3 -35.16 -12.73 -11.04
C GLU A 3 -35.04 -12.08 -9.64
N SER A 4 -34.36 -10.96 -9.42
CA SER A 4 -33.43 -10.23 -10.28
C SER A 4 -32.37 -9.55 -9.39
N SER A 5 -31.10 -9.53 -9.79
CA SER A 5 -30.00 -8.97 -8.98
C SER A 5 -28.93 -8.20 -9.77
N ASN A 6 -29.31 -7.64 -10.93
CA ASN A 6 -28.43 -6.78 -11.72
C ASN A 6 -28.42 -5.34 -11.18
N GLY A 7 -27.26 -4.83 -10.76
CA GLY A 7 -27.22 -3.45 -10.24
C GLY A 7 -25.93 -2.88 -9.64
N LEU A 8 -24.72 -3.33 -10.00
CA LEU A 8 -23.49 -2.57 -9.71
C LEU A 8 -22.28 -3.03 -10.56
N ARG A 9 -21.51 -2.08 -11.11
CA ARG A 9 -20.37 -2.35 -12.01
C ARG A 9 -19.23 -3.07 -11.29
N ARG A 10 -19.09 -4.39 -11.52
CA ARG A 10 -17.80 -5.09 -11.30
C ARG A 10 -16.74 -4.52 -12.23
N ARG A 11 -15.57 -4.16 -11.70
CA ARG A 11 -14.35 -4.05 -12.52
C ARG A 11 -13.88 -5.47 -12.80
N HIS A 12 -14.05 -5.95 -14.03
CA HIS A 12 -13.47 -7.23 -14.43
C HIS A 12 -11.94 -7.11 -14.47
N VAL A 13 -11.31 -7.67 -13.43
CA VAL A 13 -10.03 -8.36 -13.64
C VAL A 13 -10.37 -9.59 -14.49
N ALA A 14 -9.66 -9.81 -15.59
CA ALA A 14 -9.83 -11.02 -16.37
C ALA A 14 -9.35 -12.22 -15.54
N ALA A 15 -10.29 -13.08 -15.13
CA ALA A 15 -9.96 -14.46 -14.82
C ALA A 15 -9.68 -15.18 -16.14
N SER A 16 -8.66 -16.03 -16.16
CA SER A 16 -8.27 -16.81 -17.34
C SER A 16 -9.05 -18.11 -17.37
N ASP A 17 -10.33 -18.03 -17.74
CA ASP A 17 -11.28 -19.15 -17.77
C ASP A 17 -11.07 -20.08 -18.99
N GLU A 18 -9.86 -20.14 -19.55
CA GLU A 18 -9.45 -21.02 -20.65
C GLU A 18 -9.10 -22.45 -20.19
N HIS A 19 -8.98 -22.68 -18.88
CA HIS A 19 -8.42 -23.93 -18.36
C HIS A 19 -9.35 -25.15 -18.44
N ASP A 20 -10.67 -24.96 -18.45
CA ASP A 20 -11.64 -26.07 -18.44
C ASP A 20 -12.04 -26.53 -19.85
N GLU A 21 -12.06 -25.65 -20.85
CA GLU A 21 -12.45 -26.05 -22.23
C GLU A 21 -11.37 -26.90 -22.94
N ILE A 22 -10.09 -26.71 -22.58
CA ILE A 22 -8.98 -27.52 -23.09
C ILE A 22 -8.99 -28.92 -22.46
N ALA A 23 -9.34 -29.04 -21.17
CA ALA A 23 -9.41 -30.32 -20.48
C ALA A 23 -10.45 -31.27 -21.09
N GLY A 24 -11.62 -30.74 -21.48
CA GLY A 24 -12.68 -31.53 -22.12
C GLY A 24 -12.30 -32.10 -23.50
N ARG A 25 -11.43 -31.42 -24.26
CA ARG A 25 -11.02 -31.84 -25.62
C ARG A 25 -9.94 -32.93 -25.62
N LEU A 26 -9.22 -33.14 -24.52
CA LEU A 26 -8.18 -34.16 -24.40
C LEU A 26 -8.69 -35.55 -23.96
N ALA A 27 -9.98 -35.68 -23.61
CA ALA A 27 -10.56 -36.93 -23.09
C ALA A 27 -11.10 -37.90 -24.17
N ASN A 28 -11.29 -37.45 -25.42
CA ASN A 28 -12.00 -38.19 -26.47
C ASN A 28 -11.16 -38.38 -27.76
N MET A 29 -9.93 -38.89 -27.63
CA MET A 29 -9.12 -39.34 -28.77
C MET A 29 -8.64 -40.78 -28.57
N ASP A 30 -9.57 -41.71 -28.73
CA ASP A 30 -9.26 -43.15 -28.80
C ASP A 30 -8.71 -43.52 -30.21
N MET A 31 -8.03 -44.67 -30.32
CA MET A 31 -7.13 -44.95 -31.44
C MET A 31 -7.77 -44.96 -32.83
N LYS A 32 -7.14 -44.25 -33.80
CA LYS A 32 -7.07 -44.69 -35.20
C LYS A 32 -5.84 -44.15 -35.93
N GLU A 33 -5.28 -44.97 -36.80
CA GLU A 33 -4.02 -44.70 -37.53
C GLU A 33 -4.21 -43.88 -38.81
N THR A 34 -3.14 -43.15 -39.17
CA THR A 34 -2.70 -42.80 -40.52
C THR A 34 -3.66 -42.04 -41.44
N GLU A 35 -3.50 -40.71 -41.47
CA GLU A 35 -3.19 -39.95 -42.70
C GLU A 35 -2.60 -38.57 -42.33
N MET A 36 -1.82 -37.93 -43.21
CA MET A 36 -1.25 -36.59 -42.98
C MET A 36 -1.86 -35.51 -43.89
N PRO A 37 -2.75 -34.65 -43.38
CA PRO A 37 -3.13 -33.41 -44.05
C PRO A 37 -2.00 -32.37 -44.00
N GLN A 38 -1.94 -31.48 -44.99
CA GLN A 38 -0.84 -30.52 -45.14
C GLN A 38 -0.92 -29.37 -44.11
N LEU A 39 0.13 -29.23 -43.29
CA LEU A 39 0.23 -28.23 -42.22
C LEU A 39 0.55 -26.81 -42.73
N HIS A 40 -0.33 -26.20 -43.53
CA HIS A 40 -0.01 -24.92 -44.20
C HIS A 40 -0.99 -23.75 -44.06
N ASP A 41 -2.26 -23.94 -43.69
CA ASP A 41 -3.22 -22.82 -43.48
C ASP A 41 -3.49 -22.47 -42.01
N SER A 42 -3.40 -23.43 -41.07
CA SER A 42 -3.68 -23.21 -39.64
C SER A 42 -2.75 -22.22 -38.92
N ARG A 43 -1.77 -21.65 -39.62
CA ARG A 43 -0.86 -20.61 -39.12
C ARG A 43 -1.26 -19.18 -39.48
N ARG A 44 -2.35 -18.98 -40.24
CA ARG A 44 -2.81 -17.64 -40.67
C ARG A 44 -3.83 -16.99 -39.73
N GLU A 45 -4.72 -17.76 -39.12
CA GLU A 45 -5.83 -17.20 -38.34
C GLU A 45 -5.35 -16.64 -36.99
N ASN A 46 -4.51 -17.39 -36.27
CA ASN A 46 -3.92 -16.98 -34.99
C ASN A 46 -2.90 -15.83 -35.08
N ALA A 47 -2.60 -15.31 -36.28
CA ALA A 47 -1.70 -14.16 -36.47
C ALA A 47 -2.41 -12.79 -36.34
N SER A 48 -3.73 -12.80 -36.10
CA SER A 48 -4.57 -11.59 -36.09
C SER A 48 -4.56 -10.85 -34.75
N ASP A 49 -4.70 -11.55 -33.62
CA ASP A 49 -4.83 -10.96 -32.27
C ASP A 49 -3.55 -10.26 -31.76
N ASP A 50 -2.37 -10.73 -32.15
CA ASP A 50 -1.06 -10.22 -31.67
C ASP A 50 -0.65 -8.89 -32.35
N THR A 51 -1.50 -8.30 -33.22
CA THR A 51 -1.18 -7.02 -33.88
C THR A 51 -1.43 -5.83 -32.95
N VAL A 52 -0.33 -5.22 -32.50
CA VAL A 52 -0.35 -4.02 -31.64
C VAL A 52 -0.64 -2.75 -32.43
N TRP A 53 -1.57 -1.93 -31.93
CA TRP A 53 -2.05 -0.71 -32.60
C TRP A 53 -1.68 0.56 -31.85
N GLY A 54 -1.34 1.58 -32.63
CA GLY A 54 -1.01 2.94 -32.18
C GLY A 54 -2.14 3.90 -32.54
N LYS A 55 -2.33 4.96 -31.75
CA LYS A 55 -3.31 6.04 -32.03
C LYS A 55 -2.73 7.40 -31.68
N VAL A 56 -2.65 8.28 -32.67
CA VAL A 56 -2.26 9.70 -32.50
C VAL A 56 -3.45 10.48 -31.92
N ASP A 57 -3.22 11.62 -31.27
CA ASP A 57 -4.31 12.46 -30.73
C ASP A 57 -5.23 13.02 -31.84
N ASP A 58 -4.76 13.11 -33.10
CA ASP A 58 -5.57 13.36 -34.32
C ASP A 58 -6.51 12.18 -34.69
N GLY A 59 -6.64 11.17 -33.82
CA GLY A 59 -7.65 10.11 -33.91
C GLY A 59 -7.31 8.92 -34.81
N LYS A 60 -6.41 9.07 -35.79
CA LYS A 60 -6.03 7.99 -36.72
C LYS A 60 -5.31 6.84 -36.01
N PRO A 61 -5.76 5.58 -36.16
CA PRO A 61 -5.00 4.41 -35.76
C PRO A 61 -3.93 4.05 -36.80
N PHE A 62 -2.86 3.41 -36.37
CA PHE A 62 -1.80 2.86 -37.23
C PHE A 62 -1.24 1.56 -36.61
N LYS A 63 -0.79 0.61 -37.42
CA LYS A 63 -0.08 -0.58 -36.90
C LYS A 63 1.28 -0.14 -36.36
N VAL A 64 1.66 -0.58 -35.16
CA VAL A 64 2.98 -0.25 -34.57
C VAL A 64 4.02 -1.24 -35.10
N PRO A 65 5.06 -0.80 -35.83
CA PRO A 65 6.17 -1.65 -36.24
C PRO A 65 6.97 -2.16 -35.04
N THR A 66 7.56 -3.33 -35.20
CA THR A 66 8.50 -3.91 -34.25
C THR A 66 9.80 -3.11 -34.22
N THR A 67 10.34 -2.90 -33.03
CA THR A 67 11.61 -2.21 -32.82
C THR A 67 12.67 -3.19 -32.32
N HIS A 68 13.90 -3.07 -32.80
CA HIS A 68 15.01 -3.87 -32.31
C HIS A 68 15.58 -3.30 -31.00
N ASP A 69 16.03 -4.19 -30.12
CA ASP A 69 16.61 -3.85 -28.81
C ASP A 69 18.02 -3.24 -28.92
N VAL A 70 18.41 -2.46 -27.90
CA VAL A 70 19.71 -1.77 -27.80
C VAL A 70 20.89 -2.72 -27.97
N MET A 71 20.76 -3.99 -27.60
CA MET A 71 21.83 -4.98 -27.75
C MET A 71 22.29 -5.18 -29.21
N THR A 72 21.51 -4.77 -30.22
CA THR A 72 21.97 -4.72 -31.62
C THR A 72 23.14 -3.73 -31.84
N LEU A 73 23.35 -2.78 -30.93
CA LEU A 73 24.51 -1.87 -30.93
C LEU A 73 25.84 -2.65 -30.88
N PHE A 74 25.92 -3.70 -30.07
CA PHE A 74 27.14 -4.48 -29.85
C PHE A 74 27.34 -5.62 -30.85
N ASN A 75 26.32 -5.97 -31.65
CA ASN A 75 26.43 -7.00 -32.67
C ASN A 75 27.15 -6.45 -33.92
N PRO A 76 28.34 -6.94 -34.31
CA PRO A 76 29.12 -6.38 -35.41
C PRO A 76 28.50 -6.59 -36.80
N TYR A 77 27.58 -7.55 -36.95
CA TYR A 77 26.95 -7.88 -38.23
C TYR A 77 25.78 -6.96 -38.61
N TYR A 78 25.26 -6.17 -37.66
CA TYR A 78 24.19 -5.21 -37.91
C TYR A 78 24.76 -3.85 -38.34
N PRO A 79 24.25 -3.23 -39.44
CA PRO A 79 24.67 -1.90 -39.85
C PRO A 79 24.41 -0.86 -38.74
N LYS A 80 25.28 0.15 -38.66
CA LYS A 80 25.24 1.17 -37.61
C LYS A 80 24.77 2.52 -38.14
N SER A 81 23.86 3.15 -37.42
CA SER A 81 23.53 4.56 -37.62
C SER A 81 24.66 5.45 -37.09
N HIS A 82 24.64 6.74 -37.45
CA HIS A 82 25.57 7.73 -36.92
C HIS A 82 25.41 7.91 -35.40
N PHE A 83 24.21 7.67 -34.86
CA PHE A 83 23.96 7.67 -33.40
C PHE A 83 24.60 6.45 -32.72
N ASP A 84 24.58 5.28 -33.36
CA ASP A 84 25.26 4.07 -32.85
C ASP A 84 26.77 4.25 -32.85
N VAL A 85 27.34 4.83 -33.92
CA VAL A 85 28.77 5.15 -34.00
C VAL A 85 29.17 6.18 -32.93
N LEU A 86 28.33 7.19 -32.67
CA LEU A 86 28.55 8.15 -31.58
C LEU A 86 28.50 7.48 -30.20
N SER A 87 27.53 6.60 -29.96
CA SER A 87 27.45 5.80 -28.72
C SER A 87 28.70 4.95 -28.52
N LEU A 88 29.13 4.19 -29.54
CA LEU A 88 30.33 3.35 -29.48
C LEU A 88 31.61 4.18 -29.27
N PHE A 89 31.73 5.35 -29.91
CA PHE A 89 32.83 6.28 -29.68
C PHE A 89 32.86 6.80 -28.24
N LEU A 90 31.72 7.25 -27.71
CA LEU A 90 31.64 7.75 -26.34
C LEU A 90 31.99 6.65 -25.33
N LEU A 91 31.38 5.47 -25.43
CA LEU A 91 31.68 4.33 -24.55
C LEU A 91 33.15 3.89 -24.66
N GLY A 92 33.69 3.80 -25.88
CA GLY A 92 35.10 3.48 -26.11
C GLY A 92 36.04 4.53 -25.49
N SER A 93 35.71 5.82 -25.60
CA SER A 93 36.50 6.90 -25.02
C SER A 93 36.58 6.80 -23.49
N GLN A 94 35.49 6.41 -22.81
CA GLN A 94 35.49 6.18 -21.36
C GLN A 94 36.44 5.04 -20.96
N LEU A 95 36.44 3.93 -21.71
CA LEU A 95 37.34 2.79 -21.47
C LEU A 95 38.81 3.17 -21.69
N VAL A 96 39.12 3.95 -22.73
CA VAL A 96 40.46 4.48 -22.99
C VAL A 96 40.93 5.41 -21.86
N ILE A 97 40.06 6.31 -21.37
CA ILE A 97 40.38 7.20 -20.25
C ILE A 97 40.62 6.42 -18.95
N CYS A 98 39.82 5.39 -18.66
CA CYS A 98 40.04 4.52 -17.50
C CYS A 98 41.37 3.73 -17.63
N GLY A 99 41.64 3.16 -18.80
CA GLY A 99 42.91 2.49 -19.11
C GLY A 99 44.12 3.41 -18.98
N TRP A 100 43.99 4.67 -19.40
CA TRP A 100 45.01 5.71 -19.25
C TRP A 100 45.28 6.04 -17.77
N PHE A 101 44.25 6.24 -16.93
CA PHE A 101 44.43 6.42 -15.49
C PHE A 101 45.08 5.21 -14.80
N LEU A 102 44.70 3.99 -15.19
CA LEU A 102 45.33 2.75 -14.70
C LEU A 102 46.79 2.64 -15.13
N HIS A 103 47.13 3.05 -16.36
CA HIS A 103 48.51 3.07 -16.86
C HIS A 103 49.36 4.10 -16.10
N LEU A 104 48.86 5.33 -15.92
CA LEU A 104 49.53 6.36 -15.12
C LEU A 104 49.76 5.91 -13.67
N HIS A 105 48.78 5.24 -13.04
CA HIS A 105 48.94 4.70 -11.68
C HIS A 105 50.03 3.62 -11.61
N ARG A 106 50.16 2.78 -12.63
CA ARG A 106 51.23 1.76 -12.72
C ARG A 106 52.62 2.37 -12.92
N LEU A 107 52.71 3.47 -13.68
CA LEU A 107 53.98 4.19 -13.88
C LEU A 107 54.41 4.97 -12.64
N ASN A 108 53.49 5.69 -11.99
CA ASN A 108 53.77 6.53 -10.83
C ASN A 108 52.70 6.38 -9.73
N PRO A 109 52.76 5.34 -8.88
CA PRO A 109 51.77 5.10 -7.82
C PRO A 109 51.63 6.24 -6.79
N GLN A 110 52.64 7.11 -6.67
CA GLN A 110 52.62 8.28 -5.78
C GLN A 110 51.83 9.47 -6.35
N TRP A 111 51.57 9.52 -7.67
CA TRP A 111 51.01 10.69 -8.35
C TRP A 111 49.50 10.90 -8.13
N GLY A 112 48.88 10.16 -7.21
CA GLY A 112 47.47 10.31 -6.87
C GLY A 112 46.48 9.95 -7.98
N ALA A 113 46.92 9.22 -9.02
CA ALA A 113 46.11 8.91 -10.21
C ALA A 113 44.74 8.29 -9.88
N GLN A 114 44.64 7.41 -8.87
CA GLN A 114 43.35 6.88 -8.39
C GLN A 114 42.40 8.00 -7.91
N LYS A 115 42.90 9.03 -7.21
CA LYS A 115 42.06 10.16 -6.74
C LYS A 115 41.55 10.99 -7.92
N ALA A 116 42.41 11.24 -8.91
CA ALA A 116 42.02 11.93 -10.14
C ALA A 116 40.97 11.14 -10.94
N ALA A 117 41.15 9.82 -11.08
CA ALA A 117 40.19 8.94 -11.73
C ALA A 117 38.84 8.88 -11.00
N LYS A 118 38.86 8.70 -9.67
CA LYS A 118 37.67 8.77 -8.80
C LYS A 118 36.91 10.09 -8.99
N GLY A 119 37.62 11.23 -9.01
CA GLY A 119 37.02 12.55 -9.23
C GLY A 119 36.45 12.74 -10.64
N PHE A 120 37.21 12.35 -11.68
CA PHE A 120 36.77 12.45 -13.07
C PHE A 120 35.50 11.65 -13.34
N PHE A 121 35.49 10.35 -13.00
CA PHE A 121 34.33 9.50 -13.24
C PHE A 121 33.13 9.86 -12.35
N LEU A 122 33.34 10.45 -11.17
CA LEU A 122 32.26 11.02 -10.37
C LEU A 122 31.58 12.20 -11.08
N VAL A 123 32.34 13.19 -11.56
CA VAL A 123 31.79 14.35 -12.29
C VAL A 123 31.15 13.93 -13.60
N TYR A 124 31.78 13.00 -14.33
CA TYR A 124 31.28 12.49 -15.59
C TYR A 124 29.98 11.67 -15.40
N PHE A 125 29.89 10.85 -14.34
CA PHE A 125 28.63 10.21 -13.95
C PHE A 125 27.56 11.22 -13.55
N MET A 126 27.88 12.21 -12.70
CA MET A 126 26.91 13.25 -12.30
C MET A 126 26.35 14.02 -13.49
N PHE A 127 27.14 14.25 -14.54
CA PHE A 127 26.65 14.85 -15.80
C PHE A 127 25.62 13.96 -16.50
N TRP A 128 25.92 12.68 -16.76
CA TRP A 128 25.00 11.77 -17.44
C TRP A 128 23.75 11.48 -16.60
N ARG A 129 23.92 11.37 -15.28
CA ARG A 129 22.84 11.26 -14.31
C ARG A 129 21.91 12.47 -14.32
N ALA A 130 22.45 13.68 -14.38
CA ALA A 130 21.65 14.89 -14.55
C ALA A 130 20.96 14.95 -15.91
N MET A 131 21.62 14.53 -17.00
CA MET A 131 21.01 14.43 -18.33
C MET A 131 19.87 13.40 -18.38
N TYR A 132 19.99 12.29 -17.65
CA TYR A 132 18.96 11.27 -17.51
C TYR A 132 17.78 11.78 -16.65
N ASP A 133 17.97 11.99 -15.35
CA ASP A 133 16.85 12.28 -14.43
C ASP A 133 16.29 13.72 -14.58
N ALA A 134 17.14 14.73 -14.70
CA ALA A 134 16.67 16.12 -14.85
C ALA A 134 16.44 16.52 -16.33
N GLY A 135 17.34 16.10 -17.23
CA GLY A 135 17.29 16.42 -18.65
C GLY A 135 16.09 15.77 -19.36
N LEU A 136 15.96 14.44 -19.30
CA LEU A 136 14.79 13.76 -19.85
C LEU A 136 13.52 14.17 -19.11
N GLY A 137 13.54 14.33 -17.78
CA GLY A 137 12.40 14.81 -17.02
C GLY A 137 11.83 16.15 -17.52
N TRP A 138 12.69 17.12 -17.86
CA TRP A 138 12.29 18.41 -18.44
C TRP A 138 11.80 18.27 -19.89
N VAL A 139 12.51 17.51 -20.73
CA VAL A 139 12.17 17.28 -22.14
C VAL A 139 10.83 16.56 -22.26
N LEU A 140 10.65 15.46 -21.53
CA LEU A 140 9.42 14.67 -21.47
C LEU A 140 8.27 15.45 -20.83
N THR A 141 8.50 16.26 -19.79
CA THR A 141 7.48 17.17 -19.26
C THR A 141 6.96 18.12 -20.33
N LYS A 142 7.85 18.69 -21.17
CA LYS A 142 7.46 19.56 -22.29
C LYS A 142 6.80 18.80 -23.43
N GLN A 143 7.23 17.59 -23.74
CA GLN A 143 6.60 16.72 -24.75
C GLN A 143 5.19 16.30 -24.29
N SER A 144 5.05 15.75 -23.10
CA SER A 144 3.79 15.31 -22.49
C SER A 144 2.78 16.44 -22.26
N LYS A 145 3.21 17.69 -22.00
CA LYS A 145 2.29 18.84 -21.78
C LYS A 145 2.06 19.73 -23.01
N LYS A 146 2.97 19.77 -23.99
CA LYS A 146 2.93 20.71 -25.14
C LYS A 146 3.39 20.12 -26.48
N LYS A 147 3.54 18.79 -26.57
CA LYS A 147 4.09 18.04 -27.74
C LYS A 147 5.36 18.70 -28.30
N TRP A 148 6.23 19.20 -27.42
CA TRP A 148 7.30 20.13 -27.77
C TRP A 148 8.31 19.60 -28.79
N ILE A 149 8.69 18.32 -28.71
CA ILE A 149 9.67 17.72 -29.65
C ILE A 149 9.01 17.57 -31.03
N VAL A 150 7.79 17.05 -31.07
CA VAL A 150 7.00 16.91 -32.31
C VAL A 150 6.76 18.27 -32.96
N ASN A 151 6.43 19.30 -32.17
CA ASN A 151 6.28 20.67 -32.64
C ASN A 151 7.61 21.29 -33.11
N LEU A 152 8.74 20.95 -32.50
CA LEU A 152 10.07 21.39 -32.97
C LEU A 152 10.40 20.76 -34.34
N VAL A 153 10.24 19.44 -34.47
CA VAL A 153 10.40 18.69 -35.73
C VAL A 153 9.50 19.24 -36.84
N LYS A 154 8.22 19.49 -36.52
CA LYS A 154 7.22 20.04 -37.47
C LYS A 154 7.55 21.46 -37.92
N ARG A 155 8.02 22.33 -37.01
CA ARG A 155 8.44 23.71 -37.32
C ARG A 155 9.73 23.77 -38.13
N ALA A 156 10.71 22.93 -37.79
CA ALA A 156 11.99 22.87 -38.49
C ALA A 156 11.94 22.03 -39.78
N GLY A 157 10.80 21.41 -40.11
CA GLY A 157 10.61 20.65 -41.35
C GLY A 157 11.50 19.41 -41.48
N TRP A 158 12.00 18.84 -40.38
CA TRP A 158 13.02 17.78 -40.43
C TRP A 158 12.57 16.48 -41.13
N PHE A 159 11.26 16.22 -41.18
CA PHE A 159 10.66 15.09 -41.91
C PHE A 159 9.87 15.54 -43.16
N ASP A 160 9.93 16.81 -43.50
CA ASP A 160 9.21 17.45 -44.61
C ASP A 160 10.04 17.36 -45.90
N LYS A 161 9.41 16.95 -47.02
CA LYS A 161 10.08 16.76 -48.31
C LYS A 161 10.50 18.08 -48.95
N GLU A 162 9.74 19.14 -48.72
CA GLU A 162 9.90 20.42 -49.40
C GLU A 162 10.78 21.38 -48.60
N LYS A 163 10.64 21.38 -47.26
CA LYS A 163 11.32 22.37 -46.40
C LYS A 163 12.78 22.06 -46.10
N ASN A 164 13.16 20.79 -45.87
CA ASN A 164 14.52 20.40 -45.48
C ASN A 164 14.91 19.01 -46.04
N PRO A 165 14.99 18.84 -47.37
CA PRO A 165 15.19 17.53 -48.01
C PRO A 165 16.49 16.82 -47.58
N HIS A 166 17.59 17.56 -47.37
CA HIS A 166 18.87 16.97 -46.94
C HIS A 166 18.77 16.38 -45.52
N THR A 167 18.21 17.13 -44.56
CA THR A 167 18.00 16.66 -43.18
C THR A 167 17.03 15.47 -43.16
N ARG A 168 15.96 15.52 -43.95
CA ARG A 168 15.01 14.41 -44.10
C ARG A 168 15.68 13.15 -44.64
N ALA A 169 16.46 13.26 -45.71
CA ALA A 169 17.14 12.13 -46.32
C ALA A 169 18.16 11.49 -45.35
N TRP A 170 18.91 12.32 -44.61
CA TRP A 170 19.82 11.83 -43.57
C TRP A 170 19.07 11.13 -42.44
N LEU A 171 18.01 11.73 -41.90
CA LEU A 171 17.20 11.15 -40.82
C LEU A 171 16.48 9.86 -41.25
N LYS A 172 15.87 9.81 -42.43
CA LYS A 172 15.27 8.57 -42.97
C LYS A 172 16.32 7.46 -43.04
N ARG A 173 17.54 7.75 -43.46
CA ARG A 173 18.65 6.78 -43.44
C ARG A 173 19.04 6.35 -42.02
N GLN A 174 19.04 7.25 -41.03
CA GLN A 174 19.35 6.86 -39.64
C GLN A 174 18.28 5.96 -39.01
N LEU A 175 17.00 6.21 -39.30
CA LEU A 175 15.90 5.42 -38.73
C LEU A 175 15.72 4.07 -39.44
N VAL A 176 15.64 4.05 -40.78
CA VAL A 176 15.41 2.81 -41.56
C VAL A 176 16.51 1.76 -41.31
N VAL A 177 17.76 2.18 -41.10
CA VAL A 177 18.89 1.26 -40.81
C VAL A 177 18.73 0.47 -39.49
N LYS A 178 17.88 0.92 -38.56
CA LYS A 178 17.63 0.27 -37.27
C LYS A 178 16.27 -0.44 -37.15
N MET A 179 15.49 -0.50 -38.23
CA MET A 179 14.12 -1.05 -38.24
C MET A 179 14.00 -2.29 -39.11
N GLY A 180 12.97 -3.10 -38.87
CA GLY A 180 12.63 -4.29 -39.66
C GLY A 180 11.97 -3.98 -41.00
N SER A 181 11.63 -5.03 -41.75
CA SER A 181 10.90 -4.94 -43.02
C SER A 181 9.41 -4.59 -42.87
N ASP A 182 8.94 -4.38 -41.64
CA ASP A 182 7.59 -3.95 -41.24
C ASP A 182 7.48 -2.42 -41.03
N TYR A 183 8.54 -1.66 -41.33
CA TYR A 183 8.62 -0.21 -41.18
C TYR A 183 8.80 0.51 -42.52
N ASP A 184 7.82 1.30 -42.96
CA ASP A 184 8.07 2.43 -43.88
C ASP A 184 7.95 3.77 -43.15
N PHE A 185 8.99 4.57 -43.31
CA PHE A 185 9.09 5.96 -42.87
C PHE A 185 7.98 6.86 -43.46
N GLU A 186 7.48 6.59 -44.67
CA GLU A 186 6.47 7.44 -45.35
C GLU A 186 5.04 7.25 -44.82
N ASP A 187 4.66 6.03 -44.44
CA ASP A 187 3.29 5.68 -44.03
C ASP A 187 3.00 5.97 -42.54
N LEU A 188 4.06 6.11 -41.73
CA LEU A 188 3.96 6.24 -40.28
C LEU A 188 3.83 7.70 -39.82
N PRO A 189 3.08 7.97 -38.73
CA PRO A 189 2.82 9.33 -38.28
C PRO A 189 4.09 10.03 -37.78
N LEU A 190 4.06 11.37 -37.86
CA LEU A 190 5.15 12.25 -37.46
C LEU A 190 5.62 11.98 -36.02
N GLU A 191 4.67 11.67 -35.14
CA GLU A 191 4.87 11.37 -33.72
C GLU A 191 5.69 10.09 -33.51
N TYR A 192 5.48 9.05 -34.33
CA TYR A 192 6.21 7.78 -34.25
C TYR A 192 7.66 7.94 -34.74
N ASN A 193 7.85 8.57 -35.91
CA ASN A 193 9.19 8.87 -36.43
C ASN A 193 9.96 9.85 -35.50
N THR A 194 9.26 10.76 -34.81
CA THR A 194 9.86 11.62 -33.78
C THR A 194 10.25 10.82 -32.54
N TRP A 195 9.43 9.85 -32.12
CA TRP A 195 9.74 8.97 -30.99
C TRP A 195 10.96 8.07 -31.27
N LEU A 196 11.07 7.48 -32.47
CA LEU A 196 12.26 6.70 -32.88
C LEU A 196 13.55 7.54 -32.87
N LEU A 197 13.47 8.83 -33.25
CA LEU A 197 14.60 9.76 -33.15
C LEU A 197 14.93 10.12 -31.69
N PHE A 198 13.92 10.35 -30.85
CA PHE A 198 14.09 10.57 -29.41
C PHE A 198 14.76 9.37 -28.71
N ARG A 199 14.38 8.15 -29.07
CA ARG A 199 15.00 6.91 -28.58
C ARG A 199 16.53 6.90 -28.77
N GLN A 200 17.04 7.34 -29.92
CA GLN A 200 18.50 7.39 -30.15
C GLN A 200 19.23 8.30 -29.15
N VAL A 201 18.58 9.39 -28.71
CA VAL A 201 19.13 10.31 -27.70
C VAL A 201 19.07 9.68 -26.31
N VAL A 202 18.01 8.95 -25.99
CA VAL A 202 17.88 8.21 -24.72
C VAL A 202 18.91 7.08 -24.64
N ASP A 203 19.16 6.35 -25.73
CA ASP A 203 20.19 5.29 -25.80
C ASP A 203 21.57 5.84 -25.46
N ILE A 204 21.97 6.98 -26.05
CA ILE A 204 23.23 7.67 -25.74
C ILE A 204 23.31 8.01 -24.25
N ILE A 205 22.25 8.58 -23.67
CA ILE A 205 22.24 9.00 -22.26
C ILE A 205 22.32 7.79 -21.32
N LEU A 206 21.47 6.78 -21.51
CA LEU A 206 21.41 5.58 -20.67
C LEU A 206 22.73 4.79 -20.65
N LEU A 207 23.31 4.56 -21.83
CA LEU A 207 24.53 3.78 -21.94
C LEU A 207 25.73 4.50 -21.30
N ASN A 208 25.79 5.83 -21.42
CA ASN A 208 26.86 6.61 -20.80
C ASN A 208 26.68 6.78 -19.28
N ASP A 209 25.45 6.96 -18.77
CA ASP A 209 25.14 6.94 -17.32
C ASP A 209 25.58 5.60 -16.69
N PHE A 210 25.17 4.48 -17.29
CA PHE A 210 25.51 3.15 -16.79
C PHE A 210 27.02 2.88 -16.81
N LEU A 211 27.71 3.11 -17.94
CA LEU A 211 29.15 2.82 -18.02
C LEU A 211 29.95 3.75 -17.10
N SER A 212 29.58 5.03 -16.98
CA SER A 212 30.31 5.97 -16.14
C SER A 212 30.14 5.65 -14.64
N TYR A 213 28.97 5.18 -14.21
CA TYR A 213 28.78 4.62 -12.87
C TYR A 213 29.66 3.38 -12.62
N VAL A 214 29.68 2.43 -13.56
CA VAL A 214 30.50 1.22 -13.45
C VAL A 214 31.99 1.55 -13.39
N LEU A 215 32.46 2.51 -14.20
CA LEU A 215 33.86 2.96 -14.18
C LEU A 215 34.21 3.76 -12.93
N PHE A 216 33.30 4.56 -12.38
CA PHE A 216 33.46 5.18 -11.06
C PHE A 216 33.61 4.12 -9.96
N ALA A 217 32.79 3.07 -9.96
CA ALA A 217 32.90 1.96 -9.02
C ALA A 217 34.22 1.17 -9.19
N ILE A 218 34.67 0.94 -10.43
CA ILE A 218 35.96 0.32 -10.75
C ILE A 218 37.13 1.17 -10.24
N CYS A 219 37.07 2.50 -10.35
CA CYS A 219 38.05 3.41 -9.76
C CYS A 219 38.10 3.33 -8.22
N ASN A 220 37.04 2.83 -7.58
CA ASN A 220 36.95 2.58 -6.14
C ASN A 220 37.43 1.16 -5.71
N LEU A 221 37.87 0.30 -6.63
CA LEU A 221 38.47 -0.99 -6.29
C LEU A 221 39.97 -0.85 -6.02
N ASP A 222 40.37 -0.88 -4.75
CA ASP A 222 41.77 -0.71 -4.34
C ASP A 222 42.71 -1.86 -4.80
N PHE A 223 42.17 -3.01 -5.21
CA PHE A 223 42.92 -4.07 -5.91
C PHE A 223 43.45 -3.61 -7.28
N LEU A 224 42.70 -2.77 -8.02
CA LEU A 224 43.10 -2.29 -9.35
C LEU A 224 44.06 -1.09 -9.27
N PHE A 225 44.07 -0.39 -8.14
CA PHE A 225 44.94 0.76 -7.86
C PHE A 225 45.75 0.51 -6.56
N PRO A 226 46.63 -0.52 -6.53
CA PRO A 226 47.39 -0.85 -5.33
C PRO A 226 48.28 0.32 -4.91
N GLY A 227 48.16 0.72 -3.64
CA GLY A 227 48.98 1.78 -3.03
C GLY A 227 50.17 1.22 -2.26
N ALA A 228 51.26 2.00 -2.18
CA ALA A 228 52.48 1.59 -1.48
C ALA A 228 52.29 1.42 0.05
N SER A 229 51.37 2.18 0.66
CA SER A 229 50.98 1.99 2.06
C SER A 229 49.72 1.12 2.12
N ARG A 230 49.91 -0.18 2.34
CA ARG A 230 48.82 -1.16 2.52
C ARG A 230 48.24 -1.06 3.94
N SER A 231 47.68 0.11 4.25
CA SER A 231 47.17 0.45 5.59
C SER A 231 46.16 -0.60 6.05
N HIS A 232 46.51 -1.33 7.11
CA HIS A 232 45.81 -2.53 7.52
C HIS A 232 44.56 -2.14 8.31
N SER A 233 43.44 -1.94 7.62
CA SER A 233 42.12 -1.84 8.27
C SER A 233 41.68 -3.23 8.74
N SER A 234 42.30 -3.68 9.83
CA SER A 234 42.22 -5.05 10.37
C SER A 234 40.80 -5.52 10.68
N THR A 235 39.88 -4.57 10.90
CA THR A 235 38.53 -4.81 11.41
C THR A 235 37.53 -5.24 10.32
N ILE A 236 37.79 -4.95 9.04
CA ILE A 236 36.85 -5.20 7.93
C ILE A 236 37.19 -6.49 7.15
N ASN A 237 38.42 -6.99 7.28
CA ASN A 237 38.98 -8.05 6.44
C ASN A 237 38.89 -9.47 7.05
N SER A 238 37.80 -9.79 7.77
CA SER A 238 37.54 -11.21 8.04
C SER A 238 37.14 -11.90 6.73
N PRO A 239 37.67 -13.10 6.41
CA PRO A 239 37.34 -13.79 5.15
C PRO A 239 35.83 -14.00 4.97
N GLY A 240 35.10 -14.23 6.07
CA GLY A 240 33.64 -14.32 6.09
C GLY A 240 32.94 -13.02 5.69
N MET A 241 33.39 -11.84 6.16
CA MET A 241 32.77 -10.57 5.75
C MET A 241 33.08 -10.21 4.30
N VAL A 242 34.27 -10.54 3.80
CA VAL A 242 34.61 -10.38 2.37
C VAL A 242 33.73 -11.32 1.53
N PHE A 243 33.59 -12.59 1.92
CA PHE A 243 32.70 -13.55 1.26
C PHE A 243 31.24 -13.09 1.27
N LEU A 244 30.70 -12.66 2.41
CA LEU A 244 29.32 -12.18 2.53
C LEU A 244 29.06 -10.92 1.68
N ARG A 245 30.03 -9.99 1.60
CA ARG A 245 29.95 -8.82 0.71
C ARG A 245 29.96 -9.20 -0.76
N LEU A 246 30.80 -10.16 -1.16
CA LEU A 246 30.84 -10.65 -2.54
C LEU A 246 29.55 -11.39 -2.90
N LEU A 247 29.10 -12.32 -2.05
CA LEU A 247 27.87 -13.08 -2.21
C LEU A 247 26.64 -12.16 -2.29
N GLY A 248 26.48 -11.23 -1.35
CA GLY A 248 25.39 -10.25 -1.34
C GLY A 248 25.46 -9.28 -2.52
N GLY A 249 26.67 -8.83 -2.90
CA GLY A 249 26.89 -7.95 -4.04
C GLY A 249 26.50 -8.60 -5.38
N VAL A 250 26.89 -9.86 -5.60
CA VAL A 250 26.50 -10.65 -6.78
C VAL A 250 25.01 -10.99 -6.75
N ALA A 251 24.46 -11.38 -5.59
CA ALA A 251 23.03 -11.68 -5.46
C ALA A 251 22.15 -10.47 -5.80
N LEU A 252 22.51 -9.27 -5.33
CA LEU A 252 21.81 -8.03 -5.68
C LEU A 252 21.96 -7.66 -7.15
N LEU A 253 23.08 -7.94 -7.81
CA LEU A 253 23.25 -7.75 -9.26
C LEU A 253 22.40 -8.74 -10.09
N LEU A 254 22.38 -10.02 -9.72
CA LEU A 254 21.56 -11.03 -10.41
C LEU A 254 20.06 -10.75 -10.23
N PHE A 255 19.64 -10.38 -9.02
CA PHE A 255 18.29 -9.90 -8.74
C PHE A 255 17.95 -8.64 -9.57
N ASN A 256 18.89 -7.69 -9.69
CA ASN A 256 18.68 -6.48 -10.47
C ASN A 256 18.51 -6.76 -11.97
N LEU A 257 19.34 -7.63 -12.53
CA LEU A 257 19.24 -8.06 -13.93
C LEU A 257 17.87 -8.71 -14.18
N TRP A 258 17.45 -9.65 -13.32
CA TRP A 258 16.16 -10.31 -13.41
C TRP A 258 14.97 -9.33 -13.27
N VAL A 259 15.05 -8.34 -12.37
CA VAL A 259 14.04 -7.27 -12.25
C VAL A 259 13.96 -6.43 -13.52
N LYS A 260 15.11 -6.05 -14.11
CA LYS A 260 15.15 -5.20 -15.32
C LYS A 260 14.64 -5.95 -16.55
N THR A 261 15.03 -7.21 -16.77
CA THR A 261 14.50 -8.02 -17.88
C THR A 261 13.01 -8.28 -17.70
N SER A 262 12.57 -8.72 -16.53
CA SER A 262 11.14 -8.97 -16.25
C SER A 262 10.27 -7.71 -16.38
N ALA A 263 10.83 -6.51 -16.17
CA ALA A 263 10.12 -5.25 -16.39
C ALA A 263 10.05 -4.87 -17.88
N HIS A 264 11.17 -5.02 -18.62
CA HIS A 264 11.20 -4.82 -20.07
C HIS A 264 10.26 -5.79 -20.79
N ASP A 265 10.19 -7.04 -20.35
CA ASP A 265 9.29 -8.06 -20.90
C ASP A 265 7.80 -7.68 -20.82
N VAL A 266 7.37 -6.95 -19.80
CA VAL A 266 5.97 -6.51 -19.63
C VAL A 266 5.72 -5.19 -20.36
N VAL A 267 6.61 -4.21 -20.20
CA VAL A 267 6.42 -2.85 -20.74
C VAL A 267 6.69 -2.77 -22.25
N LYS A 268 7.70 -3.52 -22.70
CA LYS A 268 8.38 -3.42 -24.01
C LYS A 268 8.97 -2.01 -24.28
N ASP A 269 9.70 -1.89 -25.38
CA ASP A 269 10.35 -0.64 -25.81
C ASP A 269 9.43 0.60 -25.76
N TYR A 270 8.16 0.47 -26.14
CA TYR A 270 7.20 1.58 -26.11
C TYR A 270 7.19 2.33 -24.76
N GLY A 271 7.04 1.63 -23.64
CA GLY A 271 7.03 2.29 -22.33
C GLY A 271 8.44 2.53 -21.77
N TRP A 272 9.41 1.68 -22.11
CA TRP A 272 10.81 1.88 -21.71
C TRP A 272 11.41 3.19 -22.27
N TYR A 273 10.87 3.69 -23.39
CA TYR A 273 11.24 4.96 -24.01
C TYR A 273 10.11 6.01 -24.00
N TRP A 274 9.19 5.94 -23.03
CA TRP A 274 8.11 6.94 -22.83
C TRP A 274 7.31 7.29 -24.10
N GLY A 275 7.00 6.29 -24.92
CA GLY A 275 6.26 6.43 -26.17
C GLY A 275 4.87 7.03 -26.01
N ASP A 276 4.27 6.89 -24.83
CA ASP A 276 3.00 7.50 -24.44
C ASP A 276 3.05 9.03 -24.25
N CYS A 277 4.24 9.63 -24.22
CA CYS A 277 4.43 11.07 -24.39
C CYS A 277 4.22 11.51 -25.85
N PHE A 278 4.25 10.59 -26.82
CA PHE A 278 4.15 10.86 -28.26
C PHE A 278 2.79 10.41 -28.81
N PHE A 279 2.46 9.12 -28.69
CA PHE A 279 1.25 8.49 -29.23
C PHE A 279 0.70 7.43 -28.26
N SER A 280 -0.56 7.01 -28.43
CA SER A 280 -1.19 5.95 -27.62
C SER A 280 -0.85 4.58 -28.19
N ARG A 281 -0.63 3.53 -27.37
CA ARG A 281 -0.51 2.13 -27.82
C ARG A 281 -1.50 1.24 -27.07
N GLY A 282 -2.23 0.40 -27.79
CA GLY A 282 -3.23 -0.52 -27.25
C GLY A 282 -3.56 -1.66 -28.22
N HIS A 283 -4.58 -2.43 -27.89
CA HIS A 283 -5.12 -3.49 -28.76
C HIS A 283 -6.50 -3.07 -29.28
N LEU A 284 -6.82 -3.42 -30.52
CA LEU A 284 -8.19 -3.31 -31.04
C LEU A 284 -8.99 -4.48 -30.49
N ARG A 285 -10.01 -4.21 -29.68
CA ARG A 285 -10.95 -5.24 -29.23
C ARG A 285 -12.31 -5.01 -29.88
N LYS A 286 -12.96 -6.09 -30.32
CA LYS A 286 -14.37 -6.02 -30.74
C LYS A 286 -15.22 -5.67 -29.51
N SER A 287 -15.84 -4.49 -29.55
CA SER A 287 -16.68 -3.97 -28.46
C SER A 287 -18.13 -4.35 -28.75
N THR A 288 -18.54 -5.53 -28.31
CA THR A 288 -19.93 -6.00 -28.43
C THR A 288 -20.81 -5.20 -27.49
N LYS A 289 -21.29 -4.05 -27.96
CA LYS A 289 -22.22 -3.19 -27.22
C LYS A 289 -23.57 -3.88 -27.11
N ILE A 290 -23.82 -4.50 -25.95
CA ILE A 290 -25.18 -4.80 -25.51
C ILE A 290 -25.89 -3.45 -25.37
N HIS A 291 -26.80 -3.15 -26.29
CA HIS A 291 -27.64 -1.96 -26.20
C HIS A 291 -28.63 -2.14 -25.05
N ASP A 292 -28.58 -1.25 -24.05
CA ASP A 292 -29.66 -1.13 -23.06
C ASP A 292 -30.98 -0.87 -23.79
N ALA A 293 -32.03 -1.63 -23.44
CA ALA A 293 -33.26 -1.81 -24.23
C ALA A 293 -34.17 -0.56 -24.32
N SER A 294 -33.69 0.47 -25.02
CA SER A 294 -34.37 1.77 -25.19
C SER A 294 -34.03 2.49 -26.52
N GLY A 295 -33.05 2.01 -27.29
CA GLY A 295 -32.70 2.55 -28.61
C GLY A 295 -33.26 1.69 -29.75
N LEU A 296 -34.41 2.08 -30.31
CA LEU A 296 -35.03 1.43 -31.47
C LEU A 296 -34.71 2.21 -32.76
N ASP A 297 -33.50 2.02 -33.28
CA ASP A 297 -33.14 2.52 -34.61
C ASP A 297 -33.61 1.54 -35.70
N LEU A 298 -34.59 1.95 -36.50
CA LEU A 298 -35.27 1.14 -37.51
C LEU A 298 -34.46 0.98 -38.82
N HIS A 299 -33.20 0.54 -38.74
CA HIS A 299 -32.48 -0.10 -39.86
C HIS A 299 -31.38 -1.03 -39.32
N GLY A 300 -31.51 -2.33 -39.59
CA GLY A 300 -30.61 -3.37 -39.07
C GLY A 300 -29.26 -3.46 -39.78
N GLU A 301 -28.32 -2.59 -39.42
CA GLU A 301 -26.88 -2.84 -39.60
C GLU A 301 -26.20 -2.91 -38.22
N GLU A 302 -25.67 -4.08 -37.85
CA GLU A 302 -24.77 -4.21 -36.70
C GLU A 302 -23.43 -3.52 -37.02
N LYS A 303 -23.31 -2.25 -36.65
CA LYS A 303 -22.03 -1.53 -36.77
C LYS A 303 -21.05 -2.02 -35.72
N GLU A 304 -20.17 -2.95 -36.11
CA GLU A 304 -18.99 -3.37 -35.36
C GLU A 304 -18.09 -2.17 -35.02
N SER A 305 -18.38 -1.46 -33.92
CA SER A 305 -17.51 -0.40 -33.42
C SER A 305 -16.32 -1.04 -32.72
N GLN A 306 -15.24 -1.30 -33.45
CA GLN A 306 -13.97 -1.71 -32.86
C GLN A 306 -13.44 -0.57 -31.98
N GLU A 307 -13.23 -0.83 -30.69
CA GLU A 307 -12.75 0.17 -29.74
C GLU A 307 -11.33 -0.17 -29.29
N LEU A 308 -10.47 0.84 -29.30
CA LEU A 308 -9.06 0.73 -28.95
C LEU A 308 -8.93 0.82 -27.43
N HIS A 309 -8.61 -0.31 -26.79
CA HIS A 309 -8.41 -0.40 -25.35
C HIS A 309 -6.97 -0.12 -24.97
N PHE A 310 -6.78 0.73 -23.95
CA PHE A 310 -5.49 1.26 -23.49
C PHE A 310 -5.20 0.82 -22.05
N ASP A 311 -5.37 -0.48 -21.78
CA ASP A 311 -5.25 -1.04 -20.43
C ASP A 311 -3.78 -1.25 -20.02
N LEU A 312 -3.45 -0.84 -18.80
CA LEU A 312 -2.12 -1.03 -18.20
C LEU A 312 -1.97 -2.48 -17.70
N VAL A 313 -1.10 -3.24 -18.35
CA VAL A 313 -0.80 -4.65 -17.97
C VAL A 313 0.06 -4.68 -16.71
N PHE A 314 -0.50 -5.18 -15.61
CA PHE A 314 0.19 -5.35 -14.32
C PHE A 314 0.50 -6.84 -14.04
N ASP A 315 1.32 -7.48 -14.87
CA ASP A 315 1.85 -8.84 -14.62
C ASP A 315 3.32 -8.82 -14.15
N GLY A 316 3.77 -9.96 -13.63
CA GLY A 316 5.17 -10.25 -13.33
C GLY A 316 5.71 -9.37 -12.21
N ILE A 317 6.80 -8.67 -12.47
CA ILE A 317 7.48 -7.86 -11.46
C ILE A 317 6.64 -6.64 -11.01
N PHE A 318 5.60 -6.25 -11.76
CA PHE A 318 4.63 -5.23 -11.37
C PHE A 318 3.62 -5.71 -10.29
N GLU A 319 3.54 -7.01 -10.01
CA GLU A 319 2.85 -7.53 -8.82
C GLU A 319 3.63 -7.25 -7.52
N MET A 320 4.96 -7.07 -7.60
CA MET A 320 5.84 -6.86 -6.44
C MET A 320 6.03 -5.37 -6.11
N ALA A 321 6.12 -4.50 -7.12
CA ALA A 321 6.44 -3.08 -6.93
C ALA A 321 5.69 -2.19 -7.94
N PRO A 322 5.37 -0.93 -7.61
CA PRO A 322 4.59 -0.06 -8.49
C PRO A 322 5.38 0.37 -9.73
N HIS A 323 6.67 0.68 -9.54
CA HIS A 323 7.61 1.09 -10.58
C HIS A 323 8.90 0.27 -10.42
N PRO A 324 8.88 -1.03 -10.77
CA PRO A 324 9.97 -1.95 -10.46
C PRO A 324 11.30 -1.55 -11.09
N MET A 325 11.28 -0.86 -12.24
CA MET A 325 12.48 -0.29 -12.86
C MET A 325 13.16 0.79 -12.01
N TYR A 326 12.40 1.53 -11.20
CA TYR A 326 12.86 2.72 -10.47
C TYR A 326 13.09 2.47 -8.97
N SER A 327 12.50 1.41 -8.38
CA SER A 327 12.69 1.06 -6.96
C SER A 327 13.57 -0.19 -6.76
N VAL A 328 12.99 -1.39 -6.84
CA VAL A 328 13.75 -2.66 -6.72
C VAL A 328 14.81 -2.81 -7.83
N GLY A 329 14.59 -2.14 -8.96
CA GLY A 329 15.52 -1.97 -10.08
C GLY A 329 16.74 -1.11 -9.79
N TYR A 330 16.94 -0.61 -8.57
CA TYR A 330 18.20 -0.01 -8.10
C TYR A 330 19.02 -0.94 -7.17
N ALA A 331 18.54 -2.16 -6.89
CA ALA A 331 19.30 -3.15 -6.12
C ALA A 331 20.74 -3.36 -6.64
N GLY A 332 20.97 -3.29 -7.96
CA GLY A 332 22.29 -3.44 -8.57
C GLY A 332 23.27 -2.33 -8.19
N TYR A 333 22.80 -1.10 -7.99
CA TYR A 333 23.64 0.01 -7.52
C TYR A 333 24.14 -0.24 -6.09
N TYR A 334 23.30 -0.84 -5.24
CA TYR A 334 23.72 -1.29 -3.91
C TYR A 334 24.62 -2.53 -3.97
N GLY A 335 24.35 -3.48 -4.87
CA GLY A 335 25.21 -4.63 -5.14
C GLY A 335 26.64 -4.22 -5.51
N VAL A 336 26.80 -3.30 -6.47
CA VAL A 336 28.09 -2.71 -6.84
C VAL A 336 28.77 -2.01 -5.65
N SER A 337 28.01 -1.32 -4.78
CA SER A 337 28.58 -0.71 -3.57
C SER A 337 29.12 -1.73 -2.55
N LEU A 338 28.47 -2.90 -2.41
CA LEU A 338 28.96 -4.01 -1.56
C LEU A 338 30.21 -4.67 -2.15
N LEU A 339 30.24 -4.89 -3.47
CA LEU A 339 31.42 -5.40 -4.18
C LEU A 339 32.61 -4.44 -4.02
N ALA A 340 32.40 -3.15 -4.29
CA ALA A 340 33.43 -2.12 -4.12
C ALA A 340 33.87 -1.95 -2.66
N GLY A 341 32.94 -2.05 -1.71
CA GLY A 341 33.19 -1.77 -0.29
C GLY A 341 33.45 -0.29 0.03
N SER A 342 33.14 0.60 -0.92
CA SER A 342 33.41 2.03 -0.82
C SER A 342 32.15 2.79 -0.42
N TYR A 343 32.23 3.54 0.68
CA TYR A 343 31.20 4.49 1.09
C TYR A 343 30.90 5.51 -0.02
N SER A 344 31.91 5.96 -0.77
CA SER A 344 31.71 6.87 -1.91
C SER A 344 30.82 6.25 -2.98
N VAL A 345 30.93 4.94 -3.24
CA VAL A 345 30.03 4.24 -4.16
C VAL A 345 28.64 4.10 -3.54
N LEU A 346 28.52 3.75 -2.25
CA LEU A 346 27.22 3.65 -1.57
C LEU A 346 26.43 4.96 -1.59
N PHE A 347 27.06 6.10 -1.27
CA PHE A 347 26.38 7.40 -1.28
C PHE A 347 26.05 7.91 -2.69
N VAL A 348 26.89 7.59 -3.69
CA VAL A 348 26.57 7.86 -5.10
C VAL A 348 25.40 6.99 -5.58
N SER A 349 25.32 5.72 -5.15
CA SER A 349 24.16 4.84 -5.39
C SER A 349 22.87 5.38 -4.75
N LEU A 350 22.95 5.85 -3.50
CA LEU A 350 21.82 6.48 -2.81
C LEU A 350 21.37 7.77 -3.53
N ALA A 351 22.32 8.61 -3.96
CA ALA A 351 22.02 9.84 -4.70
C ALA A 351 21.41 9.56 -6.08
N ALA A 352 21.89 8.56 -6.82
CA ALA A 352 21.34 8.15 -8.10
C ALA A 352 19.91 7.59 -7.97
N HIS A 353 19.64 6.81 -6.93
CA HIS A 353 18.31 6.29 -6.64
C HIS A 353 17.35 7.40 -6.17
N ALA A 354 17.83 8.38 -5.38
CA ALA A 354 17.06 9.57 -5.00
C ALA A 354 16.74 10.46 -6.22
N ALA A 355 17.68 10.63 -7.16
CA ALA A 355 17.45 11.32 -8.42
C ALA A 355 16.38 10.60 -9.27
N GLN A 356 16.41 9.26 -9.32
CA GLN A 356 15.35 8.47 -9.97
C GLN A 356 13.98 8.65 -9.32
N PHE A 357 13.91 8.68 -7.97
CA PHE A 357 12.67 8.99 -7.27
C PHE A 357 12.21 10.44 -7.50
N ALA A 358 13.12 11.38 -7.73
CA ALA A 358 12.76 12.74 -8.13
C ALA A 358 12.17 12.77 -9.55
N PHE A 359 12.78 12.08 -10.52
CA PHE A 359 12.20 11.89 -11.86
C PHE A 359 10.80 11.27 -11.80
N LEU A 360 10.64 10.21 -11.00
CA LEU A 360 9.37 9.51 -10.81
C LEU A 360 8.27 10.45 -10.25
N ASN A 361 8.59 11.24 -9.22
CA ASN A 361 7.59 12.11 -8.59
C ASN A 361 7.33 13.43 -9.33
N PHE A 362 8.33 14.02 -10.00
CA PHE A 362 8.16 15.32 -10.68
C PHE A 362 7.72 15.21 -12.15
N PHE A 363 7.99 14.09 -12.83
CA PHE A 363 7.57 13.87 -14.21
C PHE A 363 6.65 12.66 -14.37
N GLU A 364 7.11 11.45 -14.00
CA GLU A 364 6.46 10.20 -14.41
C GLU A 364 5.05 10.05 -13.82
N ASN A 365 4.91 10.15 -12.50
CA ASN A 365 3.61 10.07 -11.82
C ASN A 365 2.64 11.18 -12.31
N PRO A 366 3.06 12.46 -12.36
CA PRO A 366 2.26 13.52 -13.01
C PRO A 366 1.99 13.34 -14.51
N HIS A 367 2.62 12.40 -15.21
CA HIS A 367 2.31 12.02 -16.60
C HIS A 367 1.31 10.86 -16.64
N ILE A 368 1.55 9.80 -15.87
CA ILE A 368 0.63 8.67 -15.69
C ILE A 368 -0.75 9.15 -15.23
N GLU A 369 -0.81 10.04 -14.23
CA GLU A 369 -2.06 10.65 -13.76
C GLU A 369 -2.79 11.46 -14.84
N ARG A 370 -2.07 12.18 -15.70
CA ARG A 370 -2.67 12.96 -16.80
C ARG A 370 -3.12 12.09 -17.97
N ARG A 371 -2.53 10.90 -18.15
CA ARG A 371 -2.77 10.03 -19.30
C ARG A 371 -3.75 8.88 -19.01
N TYR A 372 -3.69 8.30 -17.82
CA TYR A 372 -4.47 7.13 -17.40
C TYR A 372 -5.25 7.36 -16.09
N GLY A 373 -5.08 8.50 -15.42
CA GLY A 373 -5.69 8.78 -14.12
C GLY A 373 -7.20 9.05 -14.20
N VAL A 374 -8.00 8.19 -13.57
CA VAL A 374 -9.43 8.42 -13.37
C VAL A 374 -9.63 9.50 -12.30
N ARG A 375 -10.19 10.65 -12.68
CA ARG A 375 -10.52 11.74 -11.75
C ARG A 375 -11.55 11.28 -10.71
N ARG A 376 -11.12 11.08 -9.46
CA ARG A 376 -12.02 10.87 -8.31
C ARG A 376 -12.58 12.22 -7.84
N ALA A 377 -13.89 12.30 -7.61
CA ALA A 377 -14.50 13.46 -6.98
C ALA A 377 -14.21 13.46 -5.47
N LEU A 378 -13.61 14.53 -4.96
CA LEU A 378 -13.08 14.62 -3.59
C LEU A 378 -14.16 14.64 -2.48
N ALA A 379 -15.44 14.67 -2.83
CA ALA A 379 -16.57 14.76 -1.90
C ALA A 379 -17.83 14.04 -2.43
N GLU A 380 -17.66 12.95 -3.18
CA GLU A 380 -18.79 12.17 -3.72
C GLU A 380 -19.58 11.48 -2.60
N ARG A 381 -20.78 11.99 -2.29
CA ARG A 381 -21.70 11.42 -1.30
C ARG A 381 -22.42 10.19 -1.88
N VAL A 382 -21.69 9.08 -2.03
CA VAL A 382 -22.28 7.79 -2.40
C VAL A 382 -23.27 7.35 -1.30
N PRO A 383 -24.56 7.12 -1.60
CA PRO A 383 -25.53 6.66 -0.61
C PRO A 383 -25.25 5.20 -0.25
N ILE A 384 -25.19 4.90 1.05
CA ILE A 384 -24.87 3.56 1.58
C ILE A 384 -25.95 2.52 1.20
N VAL A 385 -27.19 2.98 1.01
CA VAL A 385 -28.32 2.17 0.50
C VAL A 385 -28.87 2.84 -0.77
N PRO A 386 -29.03 2.13 -1.90
CA PRO A 386 -29.71 2.68 -3.08
C PRO A 386 -31.14 3.10 -2.72
N SER A 387 -31.53 4.33 -3.08
CA SER A 387 -32.91 4.78 -2.87
C SER A 387 -33.84 4.08 -3.85
N THR A 388 -34.46 2.98 -3.40
CA THR A 388 -35.56 2.27 -4.08
C THR A 388 -36.84 3.11 -4.02
N ARG A 389 -36.82 4.27 -4.70
CA ARG A 389 -37.97 5.16 -4.86
C ARG A 389 -39.00 4.50 -5.77
N SER A 390 -39.79 3.57 -5.22
CA SER A 390 -40.91 2.93 -5.91
C SER A 390 -41.86 4.00 -6.44
N ARG A 391 -41.83 4.19 -7.76
CA ARG A 391 -42.56 5.26 -8.44
C ARG A 391 -43.95 4.75 -8.83
N ASN A 392 -44.78 4.47 -7.83
CA ASN A 392 -46.16 4.02 -8.02
C ASN A 392 -46.93 5.08 -8.86
N PRO A 393 -47.47 4.73 -10.03
CA PRO A 393 -48.12 5.68 -10.92
C PRO A 393 -49.65 5.72 -10.72
N SER A 394 -50.10 6.36 -9.64
CA SER A 394 -51.52 6.68 -9.38
C SER A 394 -51.63 7.89 -8.43
N SER A 395 -52.58 8.82 -8.59
CA SER A 395 -53.57 9.03 -9.66
C SER A 395 -53.97 10.51 -9.75
N THR A 396 -54.15 11.04 -10.96
CA THR A 396 -54.59 12.43 -11.23
C THR A 396 -56.11 12.53 -11.34
N THR A 397 -56.72 13.62 -10.82
CA THR A 397 -58.13 14.15 -10.91
C THR A 397 -58.62 14.54 -9.51
N LEU A 398 -59.41 15.59 -9.21
CA LEU A 398 -59.94 16.84 -9.84
C LEU A 398 -60.08 17.88 -8.68
N MET A 399 -59.92 19.21 -8.81
CA MET A 399 -60.86 20.24 -9.35
C MET A 399 -62.28 20.20 -8.72
N ASP A 400 -62.94 21.29 -8.28
CA ASP A 400 -62.58 22.73 -8.27
C ASP A 400 -63.49 23.59 -7.33
N HIS A 401 -63.17 24.89 -7.15
CA HIS A 401 -64.04 26.05 -6.81
C HIS A 401 -64.68 26.13 -5.39
N ALA A 402 -64.90 27.29 -4.73
CA ALA A 402 -64.56 28.72 -4.93
C ALA A 402 -64.66 29.44 -3.52
N ARG A 403 -64.63 30.77 -3.28
CA ARG A 403 -64.78 32.00 -4.11
C ARG A 403 -64.09 33.24 -3.49
N VAL A 404 -63.95 34.27 -4.34
CA VAL A 404 -63.47 35.67 -4.23
C VAL A 404 -63.84 36.50 -2.99
N GLU A 405 -62.83 37.16 -2.38
CA GLU A 405 -62.70 38.63 -2.13
C GLU A 405 -61.28 38.95 -1.53
N GLY A 406 -60.77 40.19 -1.38
CA GLY A 406 -61.32 41.51 -1.74
C GLY A 406 -60.43 42.75 -1.43
N ASN A 407 -59.18 42.83 -1.93
CA ASN A 407 -58.19 43.95 -1.78
C ASN A 407 -57.59 44.21 -0.37
N GLY A 408 -56.27 44.53 -0.28
CA GLY A 408 -55.69 45.13 0.95
C GLY A 408 -54.19 45.01 1.26
N GLN A 409 -53.32 45.70 0.51
CA GLN A 409 -52.16 46.47 1.03
C GLN A 409 -50.96 45.78 1.77
N VAL A 410 -49.83 45.65 1.02
CA VAL A 410 -48.43 46.05 1.39
C VAL A 410 -47.41 45.06 2.05
N ASP A 411 -46.21 45.11 1.45
CA ASP A 411 -44.83 44.73 1.83
C ASP A 411 -44.33 43.30 2.09
N HIS A 412 -43.16 43.03 1.47
CA HIS A 412 -42.39 41.78 1.51
C HIS A 412 -40.99 41.99 2.10
N SER A 413 -40.76 41.38 3.26
CA SER A 413 -39.53 40.67 3.67
C SER A 413 -38.15 41.13 3.13
N LEU A 414 -37.30 41.63 4.05
CA LEU A 414 -35.85 41.37 4.09
C LEU A 414 -35.53 40.63 5.41
N PRO A 415 -34.48 39.80 5.46
CA PRO A 415 -33.27 40.29 6.12
C PRO A 415 -31.95 39.93 5.41
N ARG A 416 -30.86 40.59 5.83
CA ARG A 416 -29.50 40.46 5.25
C ARG A 416 -28.52 39.88 6.28
N SER A 417 -27.40 39.36 5.79
CA SER A 417 -26.40 38.60 6.53
C SER A 417 -25.48 39.38 7.49
N ARG A 418 -24.80 38.60 8.37
CA ARG A 418 -23.33 38.61 8.67
C ARG A 418 -22.79 39.08 10.06
N SER A 419 -22.32 38.08 10.84
CA SER A 419 -20.92 37.86 11.31
C SER A 419 -20.17 38.73 12.36
N VAL A 420 -19.52 38.00 13.31
CA VAL A 420 -18.07 38.02 13.71
C VAL A 420 -17.57 38.78 14.97
N SER A 421 -16.51 38.20 15.58
CA SER A 421 -15.61 38.66 16.68
C SER A 421 -16.13 38.47 18.13
N LEU A 422 -15.40 38.01 19.19
CA LEU A 422 -14.00 37.60 19.51
C LEU A 422 -13.18 38.57 20.41
N GLY A 423 -12.73 38.06 21.57
CA GLY A 423 -11.68 38.60 22.47
C GLY A 423 -12.18 39.45 23.67
N THR A 424 -11.46 39.64 24.79
CA THR A 424 -10.35 38.89 25.47
C THR A 424 -10.04 39.56 26.84
N ALA A 425 -9.52 38.82 27.83
CA ALA A 425 -8.93 39.32 29.11
C ALA A 425 -9.91 40.02 30.10
N GLU A 426 -9.65 40.21 31.41
CA GLU A 426 -8.70 39.62 32.38
C GLU A 426 -9.18 39.81 33.85
N ASP A 427 -8.83 38.85 34.73
CA ASP A 427 -8.53 38.94 36.18
C ASP A 427 -9.52 39.50 37.27
N SER A 428 -9.15 39.17 38.53
CA SER A 428 -9.42 39.81 39.85
C SER A 428 -10.75 39.61 40.60
N THR A 429 -10.62 39.38 41.91
CA THR A 429 -11.65 39.04 42.92
C THR A 429 -12.03 40.20 43.88
N ALA A 430 -13.31 40.30 44.27
CA ALA A 430 -13.83 40.78 45.59
C ALA A 430 -15.37 40.57 45.58
N ILE A 431 -16.13 40.09 46.60
CA ILE A 431 -16.18 40.22 48.07
C ILE A 431 -17.20 41.27 48.58
N ASP A 432 -18.26 40.73 49.21
CA ASP A 432 -19.13 41.22 50.31
C ASP A 432 -20.34 42.19 50.19
N SER A 433 -21.22 41.98 51.17
CA SER A 433 -22.20 42.87 51.84
C SER A 433 -23.54 43.26 51.18
N ASP A 434 -24.60 42.54 51.60
CA ASP A 434 -25.68 42.99 52.52
C ASP A 434 -26.81 44.00 52.15
N ASP A 435 -27.86 43.89 52.99
CA ASP A 435 -28.96 44.80 53.35
C ASP A 435 -30.16 45.07 52.41
N ASN A 436 -31.18 44.20 52.57
CA ASN A 436 -32.42 44.45 53.36
C ASN A 436 -33.56 45.43 52.95
N ASP A 437 -34.75 45.02 53.40
CA ASP A 437 -35.97 45.73 53.82
C ASP A 437 -36.98 46.40 52.84
N GLU A 438 -38.15 45.74 52.78
CA GLU A 438 -39.56 46.25 52.81
C GLU A 438 -40.05 47.27 51.72
N ASP A 439 -41.34 47.53 51.49
CA ASP A 439 -42.60 47.21 52.20
C ASP A 439 -43.84 47.26 51.24
N PHE A 440 -45.06 47.03 51.78
CA PHE A 440 -46.39 47.50 51.35
C PHE A 440 -46.98 46.94 50.02
N LEU A 441 -48.20 46.39 49.95
CA LEU A 441 -49.47 46.74 50.63
C LEU A 441 -50.53 45.62 50.41
N SER A 442 -51.72 45.74 51.02
CA SER A 442 -52.83 44.77 50.93
C SER A 442 -54.16 45.39 50.49
N GLU A 443 -55.06 44.57 49.92
CA GLU A 443 -56.53 44.50 50.13
C GLU A 443 -57.05 43.28 49.32
N ARG A 444 -57.90 42.36 49.84
CA ARG A 444 -59.35 42.44 50.18
C ARG A 444 -60.24 42.77 48.96
N GLU A 445 -61.40 42.15 48.72
CA GLU A 445 -62.11 41.00 49.33
C GLU A 445 -63.24 40.55 48.38
N ALA A 446 -63.59 39.25 48.29
CA ALA A 446 -64.90 38.78 47.78
C ALA A 446 -65.18 37.28 48.05
N HIS A 447 -66.01 37.01 49.07
CA HIS A 447 -66.68 35.73 49.34
C HIS A 447 -67.88 35.50 48.39
N ALA A 448 -68.55 34.33 48.27
CA ALA A 448 -68.22 32.91 48.51
C ALA A 448 -69.46 32.02 48.12
N ALA A 449 -69.28 30.67 48.11
CA ALA A 449 -70.31 29.61 48.20
C ALA A 449 -71.31 29.49 47.01
N ILE A 450 -71.69 28.29 46.55
CA ILE A 450 -72.50 27.26 47.25
C ILE A 450 -72.24 25.85 46.64
N SER A 451 -72.62 24.79 47.36
CA SER A 451 -72.53 23.33 47.03
C SER A 451 -73.94 22.70 47.08
N PRO A 452 -74.22 21.39 46.79
CA PRO A 452 -73.35 20.28 46.40
C PRO A 452 -73.94 19.37 45.27
N ASP A 453 -73.49 18.11 45.21
CA ASP A 453 -74.15 16.89 44.67
C ASP A 453 -74.43 16.73 43.15
N ALA A 454 -73.58 15.93 42.49
CA ALA A 454 -73.97 14.99 41.41
C ALA A 454 -72.87 13.96 41.07
N GLU A 455 -72.93 12.74 41.63
CA GLU A 455 -72.35 11.57 40.96
C GLU A 455 -73.28 11.13 39.82
N ILE A 456 -72.76 10.91 38.59
CA ILE A 456 -73.32 9.93 37.64
C ILE A 456 -72.39 9.68 36.42
N VAL A 457 -72.10 8.39 36.18
CA VAL A 457 -71.85 7.69 34.90
C VAL A 457 -70.83 8.27 33.89
N ALA A 458 -69.64 7.68 33.93
CA ALA A 458 -68.91 6.98 32.85
C ALA A 458 -68.75 7.55 31.41
N SER A 459 -67.55 7.27 30.87
CA SER A 459 -67.22 7.06 29.45
C SER A 459 -67.44 8.21 28.45
N ILE A 460 -66.36 8.95 28.18
CA ILE A 460 -66.06 9.44 26.83
C ILE A 460 -64.66 8.96 26.44
N THR A 461 -64.61 7.97 25.54
CA THR A 461 -63.38 7.58 24.84
C THR A 461 -63.02 8.70 23.85
N PRO A 462 -61.80 9.25 23.85
CA PRO A 462 -61.43 10.30 22.89
C PRO A 462 -61.19 9.70 21.49
N PRO A 463 -61.95 10.11 20.45
CA PRO A 463 -61.60 9.81 19.08
C PRO A 463 -60.55 10.82 18.56
N ASN A 464 -59.72 10.38 17.62
CA ASN A 464 -58.86 11.20 16.77
C ASN A 464 -57.69 11.97 17.44
N GLY A 465 -56.58 11.25 17.62
CA GLY A 465 -55.40 11.59 16.82
C GLY A 465 -54.37 12.57 17.38
N VAL A 466 -54.60 13.18 18.55
CA VAL A 466 -53.50 13.81 19.30
C VAL A 466 -52.77 12.72 20.08
N VAL A 467 -51.56 12.38 19.65
CA VAL A 467 -50.61 11.67 20.52
C VAL A 467 -50.05 12.72 21.48
N GLU A 468 -50.67 12.84 22.66
CA GLU A 468 -49.99 13.49 23.78
C GLU A 468 -48.74 12.68 24.10
N VAL A 469 -47.59 13.18 23.66
CA VAL A 469 -46.30 12.69 24.13
C VAL A 469 -46.19 13.15 25.58
N MET A 470 -46.64 12.30 26.50
CA MET A 470 -46.30 12.42 27.91
C MET A 470 -44.79 12.60 28.00
N GLN A 471 -44.35 13.82 28.33
CA GLN A 471 -42.99 14.06 28.75
C GLN A 471 -42.84 13.38 30.10
N GLU A 472 -42.23 12.19 30.11
CA GLU A 472 -41.84 11.52 31.34
C GLU A 472 -41.06 12.52 32.20
N ALA A 473 -41.52 12.73 33.44
CA ALA A 473 -41.00 13.76 34.31
C ALA A 473 -39.55 13.45 34.68
N VAL A 474 -38.60 14.03 33.93
CA VAL A 474 -37.17 13.74 34.03
C VAL A 474 -36.71 13.96 35.47
N THR A 475 -36.43 12.86 36.17
CA THR A 475 -36.19 12.92 37.62
C THR A 475 -34.80 13.48 37.91
N GLN A 476 -34.57 13.91 39.16
CA GLN A 476 -33.22 14.23 39.61
C GLN A 476 -32.26 13.03 39.45
N HIS A 477 -32.74 11.80 39.57
CA HIS A 477 -31.95 10.59 39.33
C HIS A 477 -31.53 10.46 37.86
N ASP A 478 -32.44 10.76 36.92
CA ASP A 478 -32.15 10.74 35.49
C ASP A 478 -31.18 11.86 35.09
N LEU A 479 -31.35 13.06 35.64
CA LEU A 479 -30.43 14.18 35.45
C LEU A 479 -29.04 13.85 36.00
N LEU A 480 -28.96 13.26 37.20
CA LEU A 480 -27.70 12.80 37.79
C LEU A 480 -27.04 11.75 36.89
N ASN A 481 -27.72 10.65 36.55
CA ASN A 481 -27.18 9.60 35.66
C ASN A 481 -26.81 10.09 34.25
N LYS A 482 -27.49 11.14 33.75
CA LYS A 482 -27.25 11.72 32.42
C LYS A 482 -25.98 12.54 32.38
N PHE A 483 -25.74 13.38 33.40
CA PHE A 483 -24.62 14.34 33.43
C PHE A 483 -23.43 13.89 34.27
N PHE A 484 -23.62 13.06 35.30
CA PHE A 484 -22.61 12.59 36.25
C PHE A 484 -22.52 11.06 36.21
N ARG A 485 -21.40 10.51 35.74
CA ARG A 485 -21.29 9.11 35.29
C ARG A 485 -20.17 8.37 35.99
N LYS A 486 -20.30 8.10 37.29
CA LYS A 486 -19.20 7.59 38.14
C LYS A 486 -17.90 8.35 37.83
N ASP A 487 -17.97 9.66 37.98
CA ASP A 487 -16.86 10.55 37.64
C ASP A 487 -15.75 10.41 38.68
N VAL A 488 -14.49 10.55 38.26
CA VAL A 488 -13.36 10.31 39.16
C VAL A 488 -13.19 11.50 40.11
N ILE A 489 -13.46 11.26 41.39
CA ILE A 489 -13.25 12.24 42.45
C ILE A 489 -11.98 11.85 43.21
N ILE A 490 -10.90 12.59 42.96
CA ILE A 490 -9.53 12.33 43.44
C ILE A 490 -8.98 10.99 42.92
N LEU A 491 -9.40 9.87 43.53
CA LEU A 491 -9.10 8.49 43.10
C LEU A 491 -10.32 7.55 43.28
N GLY A 492 -11.45 8.05 43.80
CA GLY A 492 -12.70 7.29 43.87
C GLY A 492 -13.39 7.25 42.51
N GLY A 493 -13.94 6.10 42.13
CA GLY A 493 -14.67 5.92 40.86
C GLY A 493 -13.81 5.59 39.63
N LEU A 494 -12.49 5.42 39.77
CA LEU A 494 -11.56 5.08 38.68
C LEU A 494 -12.03 3.85 37.87
N ASP A 495 -12.15 4.01 36.55
CA ASP A 495 -12.34 2.90 35.61
C ASP A 495 -11.14 2.74 34.67
N LEU A 496 -10.40 1.63 34.78
CA LEU A 496 -9.26 1.34 33.91
C LEU A 496 -9.65 0.99 32.47
N LEU A 497 -10.93 0.95 32.09
CA LEU A 497 -11.38 0.92 30.70
C LEU A 497 -11.81 2.30 30.16
N ARG A 498 -11.75 3.35 31.00
CA ARG A 498 -11.88 4.76 30.57
C ARG A 498 -10.48 5.35 30.33
N SER A 499 -10.31 6.02 29.20
CA SER A 499 -9.00 6.48 28.73
C SER A 499 -8.44 7.68 29.53
N SER A 500 -9.32 8.55 30.03
CA SER A 500 -8.97 9.63 30.98
C SER A 500 -8.40 9.11 32.28
N ASP A 501 -8.96 8.02 32.78
CA ASP A 501 -8.71 7.53 34.14
C ASP A 501 -7.40 6.73 34.16
N GLN A 502 -7.13 5.96 33.09
CA GLN A 502 -5.79 5.43 32.83
C GLN A 502 -4.74 6.55 32.73
N LEU A 503 -5.01 7.62 31.97
CA LEU A 503 -4.07 8.74 31.80
C LEU A 503 -3.77 9.43 33.14
N LEU A 504 -4.78 9.62 34.00
CA LEU A 504 -4.62 10.15 35.36
C LEU A 504 -3.74 9.24 36.23
N VAL A 505 -4.00 7.93 36.22
CA VAL A 505 -3.21 6.94 36.98
C VAL A 505 -1.75 6.92 36.49
N PHE A 506 -1.51 6.89 35.18
CA PHE A 506 -0.16 6.94 34.63
C PHE A 506 0.54 8.26 34.97
N LEU A 507 -0.09 9.41 34.74
CA LEU A 507 0.50 10.73 35.02
C LEU A 507 0.88 10.89 36.51
N THR A 508 -0.01 10.49 37.41
CA THR A 508 0.26 10.46 38.87
C THR A 508 1.45 9.57 39.20
N THR A 509 1.52 8.38 38.59
CA THR A 509 2.65 7.45 38.74
C THR A 509 3.97 8.05 38.25
N TYR A 510 3.97 8.75 37.11
CA TYR A 510 5.15 9.44 36.58
C TYR A 510 5.63 10.56 37.51
N ILE A 511 4.73 11.40 38.03
CA ILE A 511 5.06 12.49 38.96
C ILE A 511 5.67 11.93 40.26
N LEU A 512 5.11 10.85 40.79
CA LEU A 512 5.65 10.16 41.97
C LEU A 512 7.04 9.57 41.71
N ILE A 513 7.25 8.89 40.57
CA ILE A 513 8.55 8.35 40.18
C ILE A 513 9.58 9.47 40.02
N LEU A 514 9.26 10.56 39.32
CA LEU A 514 10.16 11.71 39.13
C LEU A 514 10.54 12.39 40.46
N SER A 515 9.64 12.37 41.45
CA SER A 515 9.88 12.93 42.78
C SER A 515 10.81 12.08 43.66
N ILE A 516 10.84 10.76 43.41
CA ILE A 516 11.61 9.78 44.19
C ILE A 516 12.97 9.48 43.52
N LEU A 517 13.00 9.31 42.19
CA LEU A 517 14.15 8.79 41.44
C LEU A 517 15.49 9.53 41.71
N PRO A 518 15.54 10.89 41.81
CA PRO A 518 16.79 11.61 42.12
C PRO A 518 17.36 11.30 43.51
N ARG A 519 16.52 10.84 44.46
CA ARG A 519 16.91 10.57 45.85
C ARG A 519 17.57 9.20 46.03
N LEU A 520 17.56 8.34 45.00
CA LEU A 520 17.94 6.93 45.10
C LEU A 520 19.41 6.62 44.73
N ASN A 521 20.24 7.62 44.42
CA ASN A 521 21.67 7.47 44.12
C ASN A 521 22.01 6.31 43.14
N LEU A 522 21.17 6.16 42.10
CA LEU A 522 21.19 4.99 41.22
C LEU A 522 22.42 4.97 40.30
N THR A 523 23.03 3.79 40.14
CA THR A 523 24.10 3.59 39.16
C THR A 523 23.58 3.72 37.72
N GLN A 524 24.45 4.15 36.79
CA GLN A 524 24.12 4.23 35.35
C GLN A 524 23.65 2.89 34.77
N SER A 525 24.13 1.75 35.31
CA SER A 525 23.65 0.40 34.96
C SER A 525 22.20 0.18 35.40
N THR A 526 21.85 0.61 36.62
CA THR A 526 20.47 0.56 37.13
C THR A 526 19.55 1.47 36.33
N ILE A 527 19.97 2.71 36.02
CA ILE A 527 19.19 3.66 35.20
C ILE A 527 18.93 3.07 33.80
N THR A 528 19.93 2.45 33.18
CA THR A 528 19.79 1.78 31.87
C THR A 528 18.80 0.61 31.93
N LYS A 529 18.85 -0.21 33.00
CA LYS A 529 17.90 -1.30 33.23
C LYS A 529 16.47 -0.80 33.44
N LEU A 530 16.28 0.32 34.15
CA LEU A 530 14.96 0.93 34.33
C LEU A 530 14.37 1.42 33.01
N HIS A 531 15.18 2.04 32.13
CA HIS A 531 14.72 2.44 30.79
C HIS A 531 14.36 1.22 29.91
N PHE A 532 15.14 0.14 29.95
CA PHE A 532 14.79 -1.12 29.27
C PHE A 532 13.45 -1.68 29.79
N LEU A 533 13.29 -1.80 31.11
CA LEU A 533 12.07 -2.35 31.73
C LEU A 533 10.85 -1.47 31.44
N HIS A 534 11.02 -0.15 31.43
CA HIS A 534 9.98 0.82 31.11
C HIS A 534 9.49 0.69 29.65
N ALA A 535 10.42 0.61 28.70
CA ALA A 535 10.09 0.43 27.29
C ALA A 535 9.55 -0.98 26.98
N PHE A 536 9.98 -2.00 27.73
CA PHE A 536 9.37 -3.34 27.69
C PHE A 536 7.94 -3.33 28.25
N ALA A 537 7.68 -2.68 29.38
CA ALA A 537 6.36 -2.60 29.99
C ALA A 537 5.33 -1.94 29.04
N TRP A 538 5.70 -0.82 28.40
CA TRP A 538 4.84 -0.19 27.39
C TRP A 538 4.60 -1.08 26.17
N ARG A 539 5.60 -1.86 25.74
CA ARG A 539 5.43 -2.84 24.66
C ARG A 539 4.45 -3.96 25.04
N MET A 540 4.53 -4.47 26.26
CA MET A 540 3.60 -5.48 26.76
C MET A 540 2.18 -4.92 26.94
N TYR A 541 2.03 -3.69 27.42
CA TYR A 541 0.73 -3.01 27.46
C TYR A 541 0.11 -2.90 26.05
N TYR A 542 0.86 -2.34 25.10
CA TYR A 542 0.35 -2.06 23.75
C TYR A 542 0.05 -3.32 22.94
N SER A 543 0.91 -4.34 22.99
CA SER A 543 0.75 -5.54 22.17
C SER A 543 -0.04 -6.66 22.85
N LEU A 544 0.08 -6.85 24.17
CA LEU A 544 -0.58 -7.95 24.89
C LEU A 544 -1.83 -7.49 25.64
N ILE A 545 -1.77 -6.45 26.47
CA ILE A 545 -2.93 -6.03 27.29
C ILE A 545 -4.07 -5.52 26.39
N LEU A 546 -3.78 -4.59 25.48
CA LEU A 546 -4.78 -4.11 24.51
C LEU A 546 -5.26 -5.22 23.55
N GLY A 547 -4.38 -6.17 23.21
CA GLY A 547 -4.73 -7.35 22.40
C GLY A 547 -5.73 -8.28 23.08
N LEU A 548 -5.53 -8.57 24.36
CA LEU A 548 -6.47 -9.36 25.16
C LEU A 548 -7.82 -8.66 25.33
N ILE A 549 -7.83 -7.33 25.47
CA ILE A 549 -9.06 -6.52 25.53
C ILE A 549 -9.85 -6.61 24.21
N LEU A 550 -9.19 -6.50 23.05
CA LEU A 550 -9.85 -6.70 21.76
C LEU A 550 -10.33 -8.14 21.55
N LYS A 551 -9.54 -9.15 21.92
CA LYS A 551 -9.95 -10.56 21.82
C LYS A 551 -11.22 -10.83 22.64
N ALA A 552 -11.24 -10.40 23.89
CA ALA A 552 -12.42 -10.47 24.75
C ALA A 552 -13.62 -9.68 24.18
N HIS A 553 -13.36 -8.60 23.42
CA HIS A 553 -14.41 -7.87 22.69
C HIS A 553 -14.93 -8.64 21.45
N THR A 554 -14.09 -9.32 20.67
CA THR A 554 -14.53 -10.17 19.55
C THR A 554 -15.35 -11.39 19.98
N GLU A 555 -15.02 -11.94 21.15
CA GLU A 555 -15.65 -13.14 21.72
C GLU A 555 -16.95 -12.81 22.48
N SER A 556 -16.95 -11.74 23.29
CA SER A 556 -18.04 -11.42 24.22
C SER A 556 -18.57 -9.99 24.15
N LYS A 557 -18.08 -9.15 23.22
CA LYS A 557 -18.28 -7.68 23.20
C LYS A 557 -17.96 -7.03 24.56
N PHE A 558 -16.99 -7.59 25.30
CA PHE A 558 -16.57 -7.25 26.67
C PHE A 558 -16.60 -5.75 26.98
N LEU A 559 -15.84 -4.94 26.24
CA LEU A 559 -15.77 -3.49 26.42
C LEU A 559 -17.16 -2.83 26.46
N VAL A 560 -18.04 -3.12 25.50
CA VAL A 560 -19.39 -2.54 25.44
C VAL A 560 -20.29 -3.07 26.55
N ARG A 561 -20.17 -4.36 26.93
CA ARG A 561 -20.88 -4.90 28.11
C ARG A 561 -20.44 -4.23 29.42
N HIS A 562 -19.16 -3.91 29.57
CA HIS A 562 -18.63 -3.19 30.72
C HIS A 562 -19.18 -1.76 30.79
N PHE A 563 -19.15 -1.02 29.68
CA PHE A 563 -19.73 0.33 29.63
C PHE A 563 -21.24 0.31 29.92
N LEU A 564 -22.02 -0.60 29.31
CA LEU A 564 -23.45 -0.81 29.60
C LEU A 564 -23.75 -1.19 31.06
N LYS A 565 -22.83 -1.86 31.75
CA LYS A 565 -22.99 -2.26 33.17
C LYS A 565 -22.63 -1.14 34.15
N ASN A 566 -21.70 -0.25 33.76
CA ASN A 566 -21.16 0.76 34.66
C ASN A 566 -21.75 2.16 34.47
N TYR A 567 -22.32 2.46 33.30
CA TYR A 567 -22.80 3.79 32.92
C TYR A 567 -24.21 3.73 32.35
N HIS A 568 -25.01 4.74 32.67
CA HIS A 568 -26.37 4.86 32.18
C HIS A 568 -26.39 5.54 30.79
N TYR A 569 -27.13 4.95 29.86
CA TYR A 569 -27.37 5.50 28.54
C TYR A 569 -28.88 5.69 28.38
N ALA A 570 -29.32 6.95 28.33
CA ALA A 570 -30.70 7.26 27.99
C ALA A 570 -30.99 6.81 26.54
N PRO A 571 -32.19 6.28 26.24
CA PRO A 571 -32.61 6.08 24.86
C PRO A 571 -32.62 7.42 24.11
N LEU A 572 -32.31 7.40 22.81
CA LEU A 572 -32.42 8.61 21.99
C LEU A 572 -33.86 9.10 21.98
N SER A 573 -34.02 10.42 22.06
CA SER A 573 -35.31 11.11 22.03
C SER A 573 -36.21 10.60 20.89
N LEU A 574 -37.52 10.49 21.17
CA LEU A 574 -38.58 10.13 20.22
C LEU A 574 -38.59 11.01 18.95
N THR A 575 -37.92 12.17 18.98
CA THR A 575 -37.77 13.09 17.84
C THR A 575 -36.94 12.56 16.68
N ASP A 576 -35.91 11.73 16.94
CA ASP A 576 -34.95 11.28 15.92
C ASP A 576 -35.06 9.79 15.56
N SER A 577 -35.92 9.02 16.26
CA SER A 577 -36.06 7.57 16.10
C SER A 577 -37.40 7.19 15.46
N PRO A 578 -37.53 7.20 14.12
CA PRO A 578 -38.76 6.79 13.44
C PRO A 578 -39.00 5.28 13.66
N ARG A 579 -39.94 4.99 14.57
CA ARG A 579 -40.45 3.66 15.00
C ARG A 579 -39.67 2.98 16.15
N GLY A 580 -39.94 3.43 17.38
CA GLY A 580 -40.27 2.50 18.48
C GLY A 580 -39.22 1.46 18.91
N ARG A 581 -37.93 1.83 18.94
CA ARG A 581 -36.85 1.00 19.53
C ARG A 581 -35.90 1.86 20.37
N GLY A 582 -36.32 2.24 21.59
CA GLY A 582 -35.47 2.99 22.53
C GLY A 582 -34.13 2.30 22.80
N ASP A 583 -34.16 0.97 22.92
CA ASP A 583 -33.03 0.03 23.04
C ASP A 583 -31.87 0.27 22.07
N ARG A 584 -32.12 0.84 20.88
CA ARG A 584 -31.09 1.03 19.85
C ARG A 584 -30.13 2.17 20.22
N GLY A 585 -30.67 3.33 20.59
CA GLY A 585 -29.87 4.49 20.99
C GLY A 585 -29.03 4.24 22.26
N VAL A 586 -29.55 3.44 23.19
CA VAL A 586 -28.82 2.97 24.39
C VAL A 586 -27.55 2.21 23.99
N LYS A 587 -27.68 1.25 23.06
CA LYS A 587 -26.58 0.40 22.59
C LYS A 587 -25.61 1.16 21.70
N GLU A 588 -26.12 2.01 20.80
CA GLU A 588 -25.31 2.90 19.94
C GLU A 588 -24.47 3.88 20.78
N GLY A 589 -25.04 4.44 21.85
CA GLY A 589 -24.32 5.29 22.81
C GLY A 589 -23.17 4.57 23.51
N ALA A 590 -23.41 3.35 24.01
CA ALA A 590 -22.38 2.54 24.68
C ALA A 590 -21.30 2.02 23.71
N VAL A 591 -21.66 1.64 22.48
CA VAL A 591 -20.70 1.30 21.42
C VAL A 591 -19.81 2.50 21.10
N ARG A 592 -20.38 3.70 20.98
CA ARG A 592 -19.64 4.93 20.74
C ARG A 592 -18.68 5.26 21.88
N GLU A 593 -19.14 5.26 23.13
CA GLU A 593 -18.30 5.62 24.28
C GLU A 593 -17.18 4.59 24.52
N ALA A 594 -17.46 3.30 24.35
CA ALA A 594 -16.45 2.25 24.43
C ALA A 594 -15.40 2.38 23.30
N PHE A 595 -15.83 2.72 22.07
CA PHE A 595 -14.91 2.95 20.94
C PHE A 595 -14.10 4.25 21.09
N ASP A 596 -14.72 5.33 21.59
CA ASP A 596 -14.04 6.60 21.89
C ASP A 596 -12.94 6.40 22.95
N ASN A 597 -13.20 5.61 24.01
CA ASN A 597 -12.20 5.24 25.00
C ASN A 597 -11.12 4.28 24.47
N TRP A 598 -11.51 3.27 23.70
CA TRP A 598 -10.55 2.37 23.04
C TRP A 598 -9.53 3.13 22.18
N LYS A 599 -9.98 4.10 21.38
CA LYS A 599 -9.09 4.98 20.58
C LYS A 599 -8.09 5.74 21.44
N GLY A 600 -8.53 6.25 22.58
CA GLY A 600 -7.66 6.93 23.55
C GLY A 600 -6.57 6.01 24.11
N MET A 601 -6.97 4.83 24.61
CA MET A 601 -6.07 3.82 25.17
C MET A 601 -5.05 3.31 24.12
N TYR A 602 -5.52 3.00 22.91
CA TYR A 602 -4.69 2.52 21.81
C TYR A 602 -3.68 3.58 21.33
N ASN A 603 -4.12 4.83 21.13
CA ASN A 603 -3.23 5.92 20.74
C ASN A 603 -2.19 6.23 21.83
N MET A 604 -2.59 6.23 23.10
CA MET A 604 -1.67 6.37 24.23
C MET A 604 -0.63 5.25 24.24
N GLY A 605 -1.05 3.98 24.17
CA GLY A 605 -0.15 2.84 24.14
C GLY A 605 0.84 2.87 22.98
N MET A 606 0.38 3.30 21.79
CA MET A 606 1.21 3.45 20.59
C MET A 606 2.27 4.55 20.79
N VAL A 607 1.85 5.76 21.18
CA VAL A 607 2.76 6.90 21.39
C VAL A 607 3.78 6.58 22.47
N MET A 608 3.33 6.05 23.62
CA MET A 608 4.21 5.71 24.73
C MET A 608 5.21 4.62 24.34
N CYS A 609 4.81 3.62 23.53
CA CYS A 609 5.73 2.63 22.96
C CYS A 609 6.90 3.24 22.19
N TYR A 610 6.68 4.29 21.40
CA TYR A 610 7.76 4.99 20.69
C TYR A 610 8.57 5.87 21.64
N VAL A 611 7.90 6.66 22.49
CA VAL A 611 8.58 7.58 23.43
C VAL A 611 9.48 6.84 24.41
N SER A 612 9.03 5.74 25.01
CA SER A 612 9.86 4.93 25.92
C SER A 612 11.04 4.28 25.21
N PHE A 613 10.84 3.78 23.98
CA PHE A 613 11.90 3.15 23.21
C PHE A 613 12.95 4.18 22.75
N ILE A 614 12.52 5.37 22.32
CA ILE A 614 13.41 6.50 22.00
C ILE A 614 14.17 6.95 23.25
N GLY A 615 13.52 7.07 24.40
CA GLY A 615 14.19 7.38 25.67
C GLY A 615 15.28 6.36 26.03
N PHE A 616 15.00 5.06 25.91
CA PHE A 616 16.00 4.02 26.12
C PHE A 616 17.13 4.04 25.06
N ALA A 617 16.82 4.33 23.80
CA ALA A 617 17.81 4.48 22.75
C ALA A 617 18.74 5.68 23.00
N LEU A 618 18.19 6.84 23.39
CA LEU A 618 18.98 8.02 23.75
C LEU A 618 19.87 7.77 24.98
N GLN A 619 19.33 7.13 26.03
CA GLN A 619 20.07 6.76 27.24
C GLN A 619 21.24 5.77 26.99
N THR A 620 21.21 5.07 25.85
CA THR A 620 22.23 4.08 25.46
C THR A 620 23.09 4.49 24.26
N TYR A 621 22.86 5.68 23.70
CA TYR A 621 23.63 6.24 22.58
C TYR A 621 24.87 6.97 23.07
N THR A 622 25.99 6.77 22.39
CA THR A 622 27.22 7.57 22.57
C THR A 622 27.56 8.22 21.24
N LEU A 623 27.60 9.56 21.22
CA LEU A 623 27.90 10.34 20.01
C LEU A 623 29.30 9.98 19.47
N PRO A 624 29.44 9.51 18.21
CA PRO A 624 30.74 9.21 17.63
C PRO A 624 31.58 10.48 17.47
N THR A 625 32.86 10.42 17.85
CA THR A 625 33.84 11.46 17.54
C THR A 625 34.21 11.45 16.05
N GLU A 626 34.46 10.27 15.50
CA GLU A 626 34.79 10.05 14.09
C GLU A 626 33.70 9.23 13.41
N TRP A 627 32.99 9.86 12.47
CA TRP A 627 31.82 9.25 11.82
C TRP A 627 32.20 8.32 10.66
N THR A 628 33.32 8.59 9.98
CA THR A 628 33.75 7.92 8.74
C THR A 628 34.50 6.60 8.98
N VAL A 629 34.76 6.24 10.24
CA VAL A 629 35.57 5.07 10.62
C VAL A 629 34.68 3.85 10.92
N GLY A 630 35.07 2.69 10.40
CA GLY A 630 34.37 1.43 10.64
C GLY A 630 32.99 1.38 9.98
N ASP A 631 31.99 0.86 10.69
CA ASP A 631 30.60 0.72 10.24
C ASP A 631 29.64 1.76 10.86
N VAL A 632 30.17 2.77 11.59
CA VAL A 632 29.39 3.84 12.23
C VAL A 632 28.49 4.55 11.22
N LEU A 633 29.07 5.04 10.12
CA LEU A 633 28.34 5.72 9.04
C LEU A 633 27.27 4.82 8.40
N LEU A 634 27.59 3.53 8.20
CA LEU A 634 26.64 2.56 7.64
C LEU A 634 25.44 2.36 8.56
N ARG A 635 25.67 2.13 9.86
CA ARG A 635 24.62 1.91 10.86
C ARG A 635 23.68 3.12 10.98
N HIS A 636 24.23 4.33 11.01
CA HIS A 636 23.41 5.55 11.06
C HIS A 636 22.61 5.75 9.78
N THR A 637 23.22 5.51 8.61
CA THR A 637 22.54 5.67 7.30
C THR A 637 21.41 4.65 7.13
N VAL A 638 21.68 3.36 7.37
CA VAL A 638 20.65 2.31 7.28
C VAL A 638 19.59 2.50 8.36
N GLY A 639 19.98 2.90 9.57
CA GLY A 639 19.04 3.16 10.66
C GLY A 639 18.06 4.29 10.36
N ALA A 640 18.55 5.42 9.83
CA ALA A 640 17.72 6.53 9.38
C ALA A 640 16.80 6.13 8.22
N LEU A 641 17.30 5.35 7.24
CA LEU A 641 16.49 4.83 6.14
C LEU A 641 15.37 3.87 6.61
N LEU A 642 15.62 3.04 7.62
CA LEU A 642 14.60 2.16 8.21
C LEU A 642 13.52 2.93 8.99
N ILE A 643 13.89 4.01 9.67
CA ILE A 643 12.93 4.93 10.32
C ILE A 643 12.08 5.64 9.25
N ALA A 644 12.69 6.16 8.18
CA ALA A 644 11.96 6.79 7.08
C ALA A 644 11.02 5.82 6.34
N LEU A 645 11.48 4.58 6.09
CA LEU A 645 10.68 3.50 5.51
C LEU A 645 9.45 3.19 6.37
N HIS A 646 9.63 3.12 7.70
CA HIS A 646 8.54 2.89 8.63
C HIS A 646 7.53 4.05 8.66
N MET A 647 8.00 5.29 8.72
CA MET A 647 7.12 6.47 8.68
C MET A 647 6.30 6.54 7.38
N TRP A 648 6.92 6.22 6.24
CA TRP A 648 6.22 6.11 4.96
C TRP A 648 5.19 4.97 4.98
N ALA A 649 5.58 3.76 5.40
CA ALA A 649 4.67 2.62 5.46
C ALA A 649 3.46 2.84 6.38
N ALA A 650 3.66 3.50 7.52
CA ALA A 650 2.58 3.89 8.43
C ALA A 650 1.63 4.92 7.78
N LYS A 651 2.17 5.93 7.08
CA LYS A 651 1.37 6.93 6.34
C LYS A 651 0.52 6.26 5.23
N GLU A 652 1.12 5.41 4.40
CA GLU A 652 0.39 4.68 3.35
C GLU A 652 -0.69 3.76 3.92
N THR A 653 -0.40 3.12 5.06
CA THR A 653 -1.37 2.27 5.78
C THR A 653 -2.56 3.10 6.27
N PHE A 654 -2.30 4.24 6.91
CA PHE A 654 -3.34 5.18 7.36
C PHE A 654 -4.16 5.77 6.20
N GLU A 655 -3.53 6.09 5.06
CA GLU A 655 -4.23 6.64 3.89
C GLU A 655 -5.14 5.62 3.19
N VAL A 656 -4.89 4.32 3.35
CA VAL A 656 -5.75 3.24 2.80
C VAL A 656 -6.81 2.77 3.80
N LEU A 657 -6.48 2.60 5.08
CA LEU A 657 -7.42 2.18 6.13
C LEU A 657 -8.34 3.32 6.61
N GLY A 658 -7.86 4.56 6.52
CA GLY A 658 -8.47 5.71 7.19
C GLY A 658 -8.57 5.55 8.71
N LYS A 659 -9.33 6.46 9.35
CA LYS A 659 -9.58 6.43 10.80
C LYS A 659 -10.40 5.21 11.26
N PHE A 660 -11.05 4.48 10.36
CA PHE A 660 -11.86 3.32 10.71
C PHE A 660 -10.98 2.09 10.95
N GLY A 661 -10.18 1.69 9.95
CA GLY A 661 -9.28 0.54 10.09
C GLY A 661 -8.12 0.79 11.07
N TRP A 662 -7.54 2.00 11.08
CA TRP A 662 -6.42 2.36 11.98
C TRP A 662 -6.73 2.21 13.47
N PHE A 663 -8.02 2.21 13.84
CA PHE A 663 -8.47 2.07 15.22
C PHE A 663 -9.26 0.77 15.47
N PHE A 664 -9.22 -0.20 14.55
CA PHE A 664 -9.97 -1.47 14.66
C PHE A 664 -11.49 -1.25 14.82
N GLY A 665 -12.05 -0.29 14.07
CA GLY A 665 -13.47 0.09 14.16
C GLY A 665 -14.45 -1.04 13.84
N ASP A 666 -14.02 -2.02 13.05
CA ASP A 666 -14.76 -3.23 12.68
C ASP A 666 -14.81 -4.31 13.78
N PHE A 667 -14.15 -4.10 14.92
CA PHE A 667 -14.45 -4.85 16.15
C PHE A 667 -15.73 -4.34 16.82
N PHE A 668 -16.05 -3.06 16.65
CA PHE A 668 -17.08 -2.33 17.41
C PHE A 668 -18.34 -2.00 16.59
N ILE A 669 -18.19 -1.62 15.32
CA ILE A 669 -19.25 -1.01 14.50
C ILE A 669 -19.55 -1.90 13.29
N ASP A 670 -20.67 -2.61 13.35
CA ASP A 670 -21.08 -3.57 12.33
C ASP A 670 -21.76 -2.89 11.11
N ASP A 671 -22.34 -1.69 11.28
CA ASP A 671 -23.11 -0.94 10.25
C ASP A 671 -22.26 -0.11 9.26
N PHE A 672 -20.92 -0.14 9.36
CA PHE A 672 -20.04 0.63 8.47
C PHE A 672 -19.76 -0.12 7.14
N PRO A 673 -19.70 0.53 5.96
CA PRO A 673 -19.49 -0.17 4.68
C PRO A 673 -18.04 -0.70 4.54
N THR A 674 -17.82 -1.95 4.95
CA THR A 674 -16.51 -2.60 5.08
C THR A 674 -15.93 -3.16 3.76
N SER A 675 -15.69 -2.30 2.77
CA SER A 675 -14.99 -2.70 1.53
C SER A 675 -13.46 -2.83 1.72
N LEU A 676 -12.90 -4.03 1.52
CA LEU A 676 -11.45 -4.27 1.57
C LEU A 676 -10.73 -3.64 0.37
N ASN A 677 -10.03 -2.53 0.60
CA ASN A 677 -9.37 -1.74 -0.45
C ASN A 677 -7.89 -2.11 -0.64
N TYR A 678 -7.59 -2.97 -1.62
CA TYR A 678 -6.20 -3.36 -1.99
C TYR A 678 -5.45 -2.30 -2.82
N THR A 679 -5.48 -1.04 -2.35
CA THR A 679 -4.78 0.12 -2.93
C THR A 679 -3.53 0.50 -2.14
N GLY A 680 -2.70 1.41 -2.67
CA GLY A 680 -1.46 1.86 -2.01
C GLY A 680 -0.54 0.68 -1.68
N ILE A 681 -0.01 0.66 -0.46
CA ILE A 681 0.85 -0.41 0.04
C ILE A 681 0.15 -1.79 0.10
N TYR A 682 -1.18 -1.83 0.31
CA TYR A 682 -1.97 -3.07 0.34
C TYR A 682 -2.08 -3.77 -1.02
N ARG A 683 -1.69 -3.12 -2.13
CA ARG A 683 -1.51 -3.83 -3.41
C ARG A 683 -0.46 -4.93 -3.29
N PHE A 684 0.66 -4.64 -2.62
CA PHE A 684 1.87 -5.49 -2.61
C PHE A 684 1.95 -6.42 -1.41
N LEU A 685 1.48 -5.96 -0.25
CA LEU A 685 1.51 -6.66 1.04
C LEU A 685 0.08 -6.90 1.51
N ASN A 686 -0.20 -8.03 2.18
CA ASN A 686 -1.48 -8.24 2.85
C ASN A 686 -1.55 -7.45 4.16
N ASN A 687 -0.49 -7.53 4.96
CA ASN A 687 -0.38 -6.86 6.26
C ASN A 687 0.92 -6.03 6.27
N PRO A 688 0.89 -4.74 5.88
CA PRO A 688 2.08 -3.90 5.86
C PRO A 688 2.69 -3.75 7.26
N GLU A 689 1.86 -3.59 8.30
CA GLU A 689 2.34 -3.53 9.69
C GLU A 689 3.07 -4.81 10.10
N ARG A 690 2.55 -5.99 9.74
CA ARG A 690 3.19 -7.29 10.07
C ARG A 690 4.62 -7.43 9.55
N THR A 691 4.98 -6.67 8.51
CA THR A 691 6.31 -6.74 7.87
C THR A 691 7.17 -5.50 8.09
N LEU A 692 6.58 -4.31 8.30
CA LEU A 692 7.31 -3.03 8.38
C LEU A 692 7.18 -2.30 9.72
N SER A 693 6.34 -2.77 10.65
CA SER A 693 6.21 -2.23 12.02
C SER A 693 7.53 -2.18 12.80
N GLY A 694 8.38 -3.20 12.63
CA GLY A 694 9.66 -3.30 13.34
C GLY A 694 10.74 -2.35 12.82
N ALA A 695 10.57 -1.76 11.62
CA ALA A 695 11.66 -1.09 10.92
C ALA A 695 12.20 0.15 11.68
N ALA A 696 11.36 1.02 12.26
CA ALA A 696 11.85 2.14 13.06
C ALA A 696 12.60 1.70 14.33
N LEU A 697 12.15 0.63 15.00
CA LEU A 697 12.79 0.11 16.21
C LEU A 697 14.15 -0.51 15.89
N LEU A 698 14.22 -1.29 14.81
CA LEU A 698 15.47 -1.83 14.29
C LEU A 698 16.42 -0.71 13.80
N GLY A 699 15.88 0.35 13.20
CA GLY A 699 16.65 1.50 12.76
C GLY A 699 17.31 2.27 13.92
N LEU A 700 16.55 2.53 14.98
CA LEU A 700 17.07 3.07 16.24
C LEU A 700 18.09 2.13 16.90
N ALA A 701 17.87 0.81 16.85
CA ALA A 701 18.83 -0.17 17.36
C ALA A 701 20.15 -0.21 16.56
N LEU A 702 20.11 0.02 15.25
CA LEU A 702 21.33 0.18 14.44
C LEU A 702 22.07 1.47 14.81
N ILE A 703 21.37 2.60 14.93
CA ILE A 703 21.94 3.90 15.32
C ILE A 703 22.65 3.81 16.69
N THR A 704 22.03 3.18 17.69
CA THR A 704 22.68 2.98 19.00
C THR A 704 23.78 1.92 18.98
N GLY A 705 23.71 0.95 18.06
CA GLY A 705 24.59 -0.22 18.05
C GLY A 705 24.47 -1.10 19.30
N ASN A 706 23.45 -0.87 20.14
CA ASN A 706 23.36 -1.45 21.48
C ASN A 706 22.55 -2.76 21.45
N LYS A 707 23.17 -3.85 21.93
CA LYS A 707 22.58 -5.20 21.93
C LYS A 707 21.24 -5.29 22.69
N ALA A 708 21.04 -4.49 23.74
CA ALA A 708 19.80 -4.50 24.51
C ALA A 708 18.66 -3.74 23.79
N VAL A 709 18.98 -2.63 23.10
CA VAL A 709 18.02 -1.92 22.22
C VAL A 709 17.63 -2.81 21.04
N PHE A 710 18.58 -3.55 20.46
CA PHE A 710 18.36 -4.51 19.39
C PHE A 710 17.49 -5.71 19.82
N ALA A 711 17.75 -6.27 21.01
CA ALA A 711 16.89 -7.31 21.59
C ALA A 711 15.46 -6.79 21.84
N LEU A 712 15.31 -5.58 22.38
CA LEU A 712 13.99 -4.98 22.60
C LEU A 712 13.25 -4.64 21.29
N ALA A 713 13.97 -4.26 20.22
CA ALA A 713 13.39 -4.07 18.90
C ALA A 713 12.79 -5.37 18.33
N PHE A 714 13.52 -6.49 18.47
CA PHE A 714 13.01 -7.81 18.09
C PHE A 714 11.81 -8.24 18.93
N ILE A 715 11.90 -8.15 20.26
CA ILE A 715 10.77 -8.42 21.17
C ILE A 715 9.56 -7.58 20.77
N GLY A 716 9.76 -6.29 20.48
CA GLY A 716 8.69 -5.37 20.08
C GLY A 716 8.07 -5.67 18.72
N HIS A 717 8.83 -6.21 17.78
CA HIS A 717 8.34 -6.68 16.49
C HIS A 717 7.56 -7.99 16.63
N PHE A 718 8.10 -8.99 17.33
CA PHE A 718 7.42 -10.28 17.54
C PHE A 718 6.15 -10.16 18.41
N ALA A 719 6.14 -9.30 19.44
CA ALA A 719 4.94 -9.06 20.25
C ALA A 719 3.78 -8.48 19.43
N HIS A 720 4.06 -7.52 18.54
CA HIS A 720 3.06 -6.96 17.64
C HIS A 720 2.71 -7.93 16.50
N TRP A 721 3.66 -8.71 15.97
CA TRP A 721 3.37 -9.82 15.05
C TRP A 721 2.40 -10.85 15.67
N GLY A 722 2.56 -11.15 16.97
CA GLY A 722 1.65 -11.98 17.75
C GLY A 722 0.25 -11.37 17.87
N PHE A 723 0.15 -10.08 18.24
CA PHE A 723 -1.13 -9.32 18.23
C PHE A 723 -1.86 -9.46 16.88
N LEU A 724 -1.17 -9.17 15.77
CA LEU A 724 -1.75 -9.25 14.42
C LEU A 724 -2.17 -10.67 14.03
N SER A 725 -1.63 -11.71 14.69
CA SER A 725 -1.85 -13.13 14.33
C SER A 725 -2.83 -13.84 15.25
N TRP A 726 -2.98 -13.40 16.51
CA TRP A 726 -3.89 -13.99 17.51
C TRP A 726 -5.13 -13.15 17.82
N VAL A 727 -5.16 -11.88 17.41
CA VAL A 727 -6.29 -10.95 17.66
C VAL A 727 -6.90 -10.48 16.35
N GLU A 728 -6.13 -9.78 15.51
CA GLU A 728 -6.63 -9.23 14.25
C GLU A 728 -6.94 -10.34 13.23
N GLY A 729 -5.98 -11.21 12.91
CA GLY A 729 -6.14 -12.27 11.91
C GLY A 729 -7.43 -13.10 12.07
N PRO A 730 -7.71 -13.67 13.26
CA PRO A 730 -8.94 -14.42 13.50
C PRO A 730 -10.23 -13.57 13.41
N HIS A 731 -10.21 -12.32 13.87
CA HIS A 731 -11.35 -11.40 13.72
C HIS A 731 -11.63 -11.07 12.25
N MET A 732 -10.58 -10.75 11.49
CA MET A 732 -10.68 -10.48 10.06
C MET A 732 -11.19 -11.71 9.30
N GLN A 733 -10.73 -12.92 9.64
CA GLN A 733 -11.25 -14.14 9.03
C GLN A 733 -12.73 -14.38 9.36
N LYS A 734 -13.14 -14.12 10.62
CA LYS A 734 -14.54 -14.24 11.09
C LYS A 734 -15.49 -13.24 10.40
N LEU A 735 -15.03 -12.02 10.13
CA LEU A 735 -15.87 -10.95 9.55
C LEU A 735 -15.87 -10.95 8.01
N TYR A 736 -14.72 -11.23 7.37
CA TYR A 736 -14.56 -11.08 5.92
C TYR A 736 -14.51 -12.39 5.14
N GLY A 737 -14.24 -13.53 5.78
CA GLY A 737 -14.23 -14.86 5.16
C GLY A 737 -13.43 -14.92 3.85
N ASP A 738 -14.03 -15.48 2.79
CA ASP A 738 -13.40 -15.62 1.47
C ASP A 738 -13.19 -14.31 0.70
N SER A 739 -13.70 -13.17 1.17
CA SER A 739 -13.35 -11.87 0.56
C SER A 739 -11.91 -11.41 0.90
N LEU A 740 -11.28 -12.04 1.90
CA LEU A 740 -9.91 -11.75 2.31
C LEU A 740 -8.89 -12.37 1.33
N ARG A 741 -8.09 -11.54 0.67
CA ARG A 741 -7.07 -11.96 -0.31
C ARG A 741 -5.99 -12.86 0.32
N LYS A 742 -6.08 -14.18 0.05
CA LYS A 742 -5.16 -15.21 0.58
C LYS A 742 -3.67 -14.92 0.25
N ASP A 743 -3.33 -14.56 -0.99
CA ASP A 743 -1.95 -14.24 -1.41
C ASP A 743 -1.76 -12.77 -1.85
N ALA A 744 -0.78 -12.09 -1.25
CA ALA A 744 -0.33 -10.75 -1.64
C ALA A 744 0.47 -10.76 -2.95
N GLY A 745 0.60 -9.62 -3.64
CA GLY A 745 1.30 -9.53 -4.93
C GLY A 745 2.76 -10.03 -4.88
N LEU A 746 3.51 -9.64 -3.85
CA LEU A 746 4.85 -10.19 -3.58
C LEU A 746 4.82 -11.72 -3.37
N THR A 747 3.85 -12.22 -2.61
CA THR A 747 3.70 -13.66 -2.31
C THR A 747 3.33 -14.48 -3.55
N LYS A 748 2.42 -13.97 -4.39
CA LYS A 748 2.08 -14.56 -5.69
C LYS A 748 3.31 -14.68 -6.58
N MET A 749 4.06 -13.59 -6.73
CA MET A 749 5.27 -13.57 -7.54
C MET A 749 6.33 -14.54 -7.00
N LEU A 750 6.55 -14.60 -5.68
CA LEU A 750 7.47 -15.57 -5.06
C LEU A 750 7.02 -17.02 -5.29
N LYS A 751 5.72 -17.32 -5.19
CA LYS A 751 5.16 -18.64 -5.54
C LYS A 751 5.30 -18.95 -7.05
N LYS A 752 5.09 -17.96 -7.94
CA LYS A 752 5.26 -18.06 -9.40
C LYS A 752 6.73 -18.37 -9.75
N LEU A 753 7.69 -17.75 -9.05
CA LEU A 753 9.13 -18.03 -9.16
C LEU A 753 9.52 -19.40 -8.61
N ALA A 754 9.08 -19.77 -7.41
CA ALA A 754 9.36 -21.09 -6.83
C ALA A 754 8.87 -22.22 -7.76
N ARG A 755 7.64 -22.13 -8.28
CA ARG A 755 7.07 -23.07 -9.27
C ARG A 755 7.74 -23.03 -10.65
N ARG A 756 8.42 -21.94 -11.01
CA ARG A 756 9.22 -21.85 -12.25
C ARG A 756 10.58 -22.50 -12.04
N ASN A 757 11.24 -22.22 -10.93
CA ASN A 757 12.54 -22.77 -10.59
C ASN A 757 12.44 -24.29 -10.36
N ALA A 758 11.41 -24.77 -9.66
CA ALA A 758 11.13 -26.20 -9.51
C ALA A 758 11.06 -26.91 -10.87
N ARG A 759 10.23 -26.41 -11.80
CA ARG A 759 10.13 -26.95 -13.17
C ARG A 759 11.43 -26.87 -13.98
N ILE A 760 12.27 -25.86 -13.73
CA ILE A 760 13.61 -25.78 -14.36
C ILE A 760 14.55 -26.85 -13.76
N PHE A 761 14.54 -27.05 -12.43
CA PHE A 761 15.29 -28.13 -11.79
C PHE A 761 14.80 -29.52 -12.20
N GLU A 762 13.49 -29.71 -12.36
CA GLU A 762 12.88 -30.95 -12.90
C GLU A 762 13.29 -31.18 -14.36
N GLY A 763 13.23 -30.16 -15.22
CA GLY A 763 13.65 -30.27 -16.62
C GLY A 763 15.16 -30.54 -16.76
N ILE A 764 16.00 -29.90 -15.94
CA ILE A 764 17.44 -30.20 -15.85
C ILE A 764 17.65 -31.63 -15.37
N ARG A 765 16.94 -32.07 -14.31
CA ARG A 765 16.99 -33.44 -13.79
C ARG A 765 16.59 -34.47 -14.85
N GLN A 766 15.52 -34.22 -15.62
CA GLN A 766 15.08 -35.07 -16.72
C GLN A 766 16.13 -35.14 -17.85
N GLN A 767 16.61 -34.01 -18.38
CA GLN A 767 17.64 -34.03 -19.41
C GLN A 767 18.94 -34.67 -18.92
N LEU A 768 19.31 -34.45 -17.67
CA LEU A 768 20.53 -35.02 -17.10
C LEU A 768 20.39 -36.53 -16.83
N THR A 769 19.20 -37.03 -16.49
CA THR A 769 18.90 -38.48 -16.50
C THR A 769 19.01 -39.06 -17.91
N LEU A 770 18.41 -38.43 -18.92
CA LEU A 770 18.49 -38.88 -20.32
C LEU A 770 19.94 -38.92 -20.83
N ILE A 771 20.72 -37.87 -20.57
CA ILE A 771 22.15 -37.81 -20.92
C ILE A 771 22.94 -38.93 -20.21
N LEU A 772 22.62 -39.24 -18.94
CA LEU A 772 23.28 -40.30 -18.18
C LEU A 772 22.93 -41.73 -18.64
N GLU A 773 21.78 -41.89 -19.30
CA GLU A 773 21.28 -43.12 -19.91
C GLU A 773 21.88 -43.31 -21.32
N GLU A 774 21.94 -42.23 -22.12
CA GLU A 774 22.54 -42.19 -23.45
C GLU A 774 24.08 -42.30 -23.42
N SER A 775 24.76 -41.69 -22.43
CA SER A 775 26.23 -41.60 -22.35
C SER A 775 26.96 -42.89 -21.93
N SER A 776 26.50 -44.05 -22.42
CA SER A 776 27.10 -45.37 -22.18
C SER A 776 28.51 -45.55 -22.79
N LEU A 777 28.96 -44.61 -23.63
CA LEU A 777 30.19 -44.70 -24.43
C LEU A 777 31.22 -43.57 -24.18
N THR A 778 31.64 -43.32 -22.93
CA THR A 778 33.06 -43.03 -22.56
C THR A 778 33.24 -42.87 -21.04
N SER A 779 34.08 -43.71 -20.44
CA SER A 779 34.14 -43.89 -18.97
C SER A 779 34.59 -42.67 -18.15
N LYS A 780 35.41 -41.76 -18.70
CA LYS A 780 35.91 -40.59 -17.95
C LYS A 780 34.93 -39.42 -17.90
N HIS A 781 34.35 -39.00 -19.03
CA HIS A 781 33.40 -37.88 -19.03
C HIS A 781 32.08 -38.24 -18.37
N ALA A 782 31.59 -39.49 -18.54
CA ALA A 782 30.43 -39.98 -17.81
C ALA A 782 30.61 -39.96 -16.28
N ALA A 783 31.83 -40.16 -15.77
CA ALA A 783 32.09 -40.10 -14.32
C ALA A 783 31.98 -38.68 -13.75
N GLU A 784 32.49 -37.66 -14.45
CA GLU A 784 32.35 -36.26 -14.02
C GLU A 784 30.91 -35.76 -14.21
N LEU A 785 30.22 -36.12 -15.31
CA LEU A 785 28.78 -35.83 -15.46
C LEU A 785 27.95 -36.49 -14.34
N ARG A 786 28.28 -37.72 -13.92
CA ARG A 786 27.62 -38.37 -12.77
C ARG A 786 27.85 -37.62 -11.46
N LYS A 787 29.05 -37.11 -11.19
CA LYS A 787 29.31 -36.26 -10.02
C LYS A 787 28.52 -34.96 -10.06
N VAL A 788 28.51 -34.26 -11.21
CA VAL A 788 27.74 -33.02 -11.38
C VAL A 788 26.25 -33.30 -11.22
N ALA A 789 25.73 -34.37 -11.81
CA ALA A 789 24.34 -34.79 -11.65
C ALA A 789 23.97 -35.19 -10.22
N GLN A 790 24.86 -35.90 -9.53
CA GLN A 790 24.68 -36.27 -8.13
C GLN A 790 24.71 -35.03 -7.23
N GLY A 791 25.58 -34.05 -7.49
CA GLY A 791 25.60 -32.77 -6.78
C GLY A 791 24.38 -31.89 -7.07
N VAL A 792 23.93 -31.81 -8.33
CA VAL A 792 22.68 -31.10 -8.70
C VAL A 792 21.47 -31.78 -8.07
N LYS A 793 21.44 -33.12 -8.04
CA LYS A 793 20.41 -33.89 -7.32
C LYS A 793 20.46 -33.62 -5.83
N GLU A 794 21.63 -33.73 -5.18
CA GLU A 794 21.76 -33.54 -3.73
C GLU A 794 21.43 -32.10 -3.30
N VAL A 795 21.78 -31.10 -4.11
CA VAL A 795 21.37 -29.70 -3.88
C VAL A 795 19.87 -29.51 -4.14
N GLY A 796 19.30 -30.11 -5.18
CA GLY A 796 17.87 -30.04 -5.48
C GLY A 796 17.01 -30.72 -4.41
N ASP A 797 17.41 -31.94 -4.01
CA ASP A 797 16.75 -32.72 -2.96
C ASP A 797 16.92 -32.02 -1.60
N LYS A 798 18.09 -31.41 -1.26
CA LYS A 798 18.24 -30.57 -0.04
C LYS A 798 17.45 -29.26 -0.07
N ILE A 799 17.29 -28.62 -1.23
CA ILE A 799 16.41 -27.45 -1.36
C ILE A 799 14.94 -27.86 -1.19
N GLY A 800 14.56 -29.02 -1.73
CA GLY A 800 13.26 -29.64 -1.52
C GLY A 800 13.01 -29.97 -0.06
N GLU A 801 13.93 -30.66 0.59
CA GLU A 801 13.92 -31.05 2.01
C GLU A 801 13.90 -29.83 2.93
N VAL A 802 14.75 -28.82 2.73
CA VAL A 802 14.70 -27.58 3.52
C VAL A 802 13.37 -26.85 3.32
N TYR A 803 12.77 -26.89 2.12
CA TYR A 803 11.47 -26.27 1.88
C TYR A 803 10.32 -27.08 2.51
N SER A 804 10.31 -28.41 2.34
CA SER A 804 9.28 -29.30 2.90
C SER A 804 9.38 -29.35 4.41
N GLU A 805 10.56 -29.58 5.01
CA GLU A 805 10.76 -29.50 6.46
C GLU A 805 10.38 -28.11 7.01
N SER A 806 10.66 -27.01 6.30
CA SER A 806 10.26 -25.67 6.79
C SER A 806 8.76 -25.46 6.76
N THR A 807 8.01 -26.11 5.85
CA THR A 807 6.54 -26.08 5.88
C THR A 807 5.97 -27.11 6.85
N GLU A 808 6.44 -28.35 6.80
CA GLU A 808 5.93 -29.50 7.54
C GLU A 808 6.28 -29.40 9.02
N LYS A 809 7.50 -29.01 9.43
CA LYS A 809 7.81 -28.81 10.86
C LYS A 809 7.06 -27.62 11.44
N VAL A 810 6.78 -26.59 10.66
CA VAL A 810 5.92 -25.48 11.10
C VAL A 810 4.47 -25.94 11.24
N GLU A 811 3.95 -26.73 10.29
CA GLU A 811 2.58 -27.25 10.32
C GLU A 811 2.39 -28.38 11.36
N GLU A 812 3.43 -29.16 11.65
CA GLU A 812 3.49 -30.22 12.65
C GLU A 812 3.65 -29.63 14.05
N VAL A 813 4.50 -28.62 14.25
CA VAL A 813 4.52 -27.84 15.51
C VAL A 813 3.19 -27.11 15.70
N TRP A 814 2.58 -26.55 14.64
CA TRP A 814 1.26 -25.93 14.72
C TRP A 814 0.19 -26.94 15.15
N LYS A 815 0.04 -28.07 14.44
CA LYS A 815 -0.91 -29.13 14.77
C LYS A 815 -0.66 -29.77 16.13
N ARG A 816 0.61 -29.87 16.56
CA ARG A 816 0.97 -30.33 17.91
C ARG A 816 0.54 -29.33 18.98
N CYS A 817 0.77 -28.03 18.80
CA CYS A 817 0.25 -27.02 19.72
C CYS A 817 -1.28 -26.92 19.70
N GLU A 818 -1.92 -27.14 18.55
CA GLU A 818 -3.38 -27.20 18.39
C GLU A 818 -3.99 -28.41 19.12
N LEU A 819 -3.35 -29.58 19.03
CA LEU A 819 -3.71 -30.80 19.78
C LEU A 819 -3.40 -30.67 21.27
N GLU A 820 -2.26 -30.11 21.66
CA GLU A 820 -1.90 -29.83 23.06
C GLU A 820 -2.88 -28.82 23.70
N MET A 821 -3.44 -27.87 22.92
CA MET A 821 -4.50 -26.97 23.39
C MET A 821 -5.87 -27.65 23.51
N LEU A 822 -6.14 -28.69 22.74
CA LEU A 822 -7.34 -29.52 22.88
C LEU A 822 -7.25 -30.45 24.11
N ASP A 823 -6.11 -31.14 24.28
CA ASP A 823 -5.84 -31.99 25.47
C ASP A 823 -5.71 -31.17 26.77
N ALA A 824 -5.37 -29.88 26.68
CA ALA A 824 -5.37 -28.96 27.84
C ALA A 824 -6.76 -28.64 28.41
N GLY A 825 -7.85 -29.19 27.86
CA GLY A 825 -9.15 -29.23 28.50
C GLY A 825 -9.91 -27.89 28.56
N ILE A 826 -9.57 -26.93 27.69
CA ILE A 826 -10.35 -25.69 27.51
C ILE A 826 -11.57 -26.02 26.64
N THR A 827 -12.58 -26.64 27.24
CA THR A 827 -13.73 -27.21 26.51
C THR A 827 -14.70 -26.16 25.98
N ASP A 828 -15.08 -26.33 24.70
CA ASP A 828 -16.21 -25.65 24.07
C ASP A 828 -17.55 -26.18 24.61
N ASN A 829 -17.96 -25.67 25.78
CA ASN A 829 -19.29 -25.90 26.35
C ASN A 829 -20.32 -24.95 25.71
N GLY A 830 -20.68 -25.19 24.44
CA GLY A 830 -21.53 -24.22 23.71
C GLY A 830 -22.41 -24.65 22.55
N LEU A 831 -22.30 -25.86 21.97
CA LEU A 831 -22.90 -26.13 20.64
C LEU A 831 -23.62 -27.48 20.42
N GLN A 832 -24.40 -27.94 21.40
CA GLN A 832 -25.54 -28.84 21.14
C GLN A 832 -26.81 -28.40 21.89
N SER A 833 -27.70 -27.69 21.20
CA SER A 833 -29.12 -27.62 21.56
C SER A 833 -30.00 -27.44 20.32
N SER A 834 -31.04 -28.26 20.21
CA SER A 834 -31.97 -28.27 19.07
C SER A 834 -32.97 -27.11 19.11
N PRO A 835 -33.48 -26.62 17.96
CA PRO A 835 -34.36 -25.46 17.93
C PRO A 835 -35.80 -25.79 18.39
N THR A 836 -36.14 -25.47 19.65
CA THR A 836 -37.50 -25.54 20.18
C THR A 836 -38.17 -24.16 20.25
N TYR A 837 -39.31 -24.04 19.56
CA TYR A 837 -40.15 -22.83 19.53
C TYR A 837 -41.00 -22.67 20.80
N PHE A 838 -40.90 -21.52 21.47
CA PHE A 838 -41.97 -20.85 22.23
C PHE A 838 -41.70 -19.34 22.09
N ARG A 839 -42.53 -18.49 21.48
CA ARG A 839 -43.99 -18.30 21.56
C ARG A 839 -44.48 -18.10 23.00
N GLY A 840 -44.24 -16.90 23.52
CA GLY A 840 -44.74 -16.49 24.84
C GLY A 840 -46.27 -16.50 24.93
N ARG A 841 -46.77 -16.75 26.15
CA ARG A 841 -48.17 -16.60 26.53
C ARG A 841 -48.22 -16.16 27.99
N SER A 842 -49.02 -15.14 28.29
CA SER A 842 -49.23 -14.64 29.65
C SER A 842 -50.13 -15.57 30.45
N ARG A 843 -49.79 -15.77 31.74
CA ARG A 843 -50.75 -15.61 32.83
C ARG A 843 -50.08 -15.44 34.20
N ASP A 844 -50.87 -14.92 35.11
CA ASP A 844 -50.61 -14.62 36.52
C ASP A 844 -50.62 -15.90 37.37
N GLU A 845 -49.91 -15.90 38.51
CA GLU A 845 -50.51 -16.06 39.85
C GLU A 845 -49.48 -15.89 40.98
N ASN A 846 -49.98 -15.72 42.22
CA ASN A 846 -49.19 -15.34 43.41
C ASN A 846 -48.33 -16.49 43.99
N SER A 847 -47.14 -16.16 44.54
CA SER A 847 -46.87 -16.33 45.99
C SER A 847 -45.45 -15.91 46.40
N ASP A 848 -45.35 -14.92 47.29
CA ASP A 848 -44.23 -14.71 48.23
C ASP A 848 -44.37 -15.67 49.45
N PRO A 849 -43.39 -15.77 50.38
CA PRO A 849 -41.92 -15.68 50.23
C PRO A 849 -41.18 -16.81 51.00
N ALA A 850 -39.84 -16.89 50.95
CA ALA A 850 -38.93 -17.13 52.11
C ALA A 850 -37.46 -17.41 51.73
N VAL A 851 -36.55 -16.98 52.63
CA VAL A 851 -35.08 -17.20 52.70
C VAL A 851 -34.24 -16.47 51.65
#